data_AF-E3NSR4-F1
#
_entry.id   AF-E3NSR4-F1
#
_cell.length_a   1.000
_cell.length_b   1.000
_cell.length_c   1.000
_cell.angle_alpha   90.00
_cell.angle_beta   90.00
_cell.angle_gamma   90.00
#
_symmetry.space_group_name_H-M   'P 1'
#
loop_
_entity.id
_entity.type
_entity.pdbx_description
1 polymer ?
#
loop_
_entity_poly.entity_id
_entity_poly.type
_entity_poly.pdbx_seq_one_letter_code
_entity_poly.pdbx_strand_id
1 'polypeptide(L)'
;MPTLLRTFEKKLFRFSSTMKIRMKEQLVSIRCNQMLMILIVHLLLVQVASGFPIGNSDSSNQDIHRSGSRHLQSREMRSSSEYDSDPGNFEILGFKFFPSKYFSNRNVRNANDKSAEFVKHTTVVAHIINGISLQTGLLNGNISIDNVVGDLLGFGNVQLPAVINFKPDGIIESAKKMKSIRDSIDVNVMAVMKQILDWDRWIVDAGTIESTDFTKLPGVPEYFKEVKGLNAGFNFSVLAAAKDDADLNSRFTTLHSHVNDKKLRKTDYGAVIGNIKSLLDRFNTFVSALKLLKAESEKLIQLRWLIGKENPFEPLRTVTQLMDNRPKLNPIFDSSQVLKLKTSMQNALDSFKDLKTSADDTSLVTELMKSRTQLKMRKYTIGFPNGVSELKKLVDDVRDPWIGKILNLETSQLHVLSDGLQPLIDINDKLSKLDEKLKPVASNKLYESLLNYRDILKDLEGMPADSINSIDVLNEYDGCKTTDIESVKTTYSPIQNFLTAVDTLKTKLISIIQSMDRIDVDKLSQELTEFTYKLGVSKSDGKPPADDKVPEIIAELKKTDDLQKMQKRFQDFTTMFEGFEGDKLSTTYQKSVTAGESLISETNFLGDIEKEIKVQSCLKKLSDKSTKVFTAVRTLHKMKEINSGTVSDVESAARAVSEVSKHLTTVNSIPGDMKKNVNNLTEEIDEMPNSATHSEAIDGNRSTQAVGAVVDVELQKIVDSDEKQRIEKLWGNHKKDIDDLEKLIAGIESFDQKLDVSKAGTMGEIRWSFEGTRYFGDVKMNLKDKSKALRALIAQPKMDSNVKSDLEKSQKTLERCRLSIYSSPVTKLCTQKLRLLSWLFKTS
;
A
#
# COMPACT_ATOMS: atom_id res chain seq x y z
N MET A 1 25.88 -1.88 37.55
CA MET A 1 24.41 -1.81 37.49
C MET A 1 23.86 -0.73 36.55
N PRO A 2 24.31 0.55 36.55
CA PRO A 2 23.70 1.61 35.73
C PRO A 2 23.81 1.39 34.21
N THR A 3 24.88 0.72 33.76
CA THR A 3 25.16 0.44 32.35
C THR A 3 24.28 -0.67 31.78
N LEU A 4 23.84 -1.62 32.62
CA LEU A 4 22.91 -2.69 32.25
C LEU A 4 21.47 -2.13 32.08
N LEU A 5 21.06 -1.21 32.96
CA LEU A 5 19.76 -0.54 32.88
C LEU A 5 19.61 0.28 31.57
N ARG A 6 20.64 1.06 31.20
CA ARG A 6 20.65 1.83 29.94
C ARG A 6 20.67 0.97 28.67
N THR A 7 21.22 -0.24 28.77
CA THR A 7 21.25 -1.19 27.64
C THR A 7 19.90 -1.90 27.50
N PHE A 8 19.21 -2.14 28.62
CA PHE A 8 17.86 -2.71 28.66
C PHE A 8 16.82 -1.71 28.15
N GLU A 9 16.87 -0.44 28.57
CA GLU A 9 15.99 0.64 28.07
C GLU A 9 16.15 0.89 26.56
N LYS A 10 17.39 0.86 26.04
CA LYS A 10 17.65 0.99 24.59
C LYS A 10 17.11 -0.20 23.78
N LYS A 11 17.11 -1.41 24.34
CA LYS A 11 16.53 -2.60 23.70
C LYS A 11 15.00 -2.57 23.75
N LEU A 12 14.41 -2.14 24.87
CA LEU A 12 12.95 -1.98 25.03
C LEU A 12 12.37 -0.92 24.07
N PHE A 13 13.08 0.20 23.89
CA PHE A 13 12.69 1.27 22.97
C PHE A 13 12.76 0.84 21.49
N ARG A 14 13.78 0.05 21.12
CA ARG A 14 13.88 -0.55 19.77
C ARG A 14 12.79 -1.61 19.53
N PHE A 15 12.43 -2.40 20.54
CA PHE A 15 11.35 -3.39 20.43
C PHE A 15 9.98 -2.71 20.24
N SER A 16 9.66 -1.68 21.03
CA SER A 16 8.41 -0.91 20.92
C SER A 16 8.25 -0.19 19.57
N SER A 17 9.32 0.39 19.03
CA SER A 17 9.29 1.06 17.72
C SER A 17 9.07 0.10 16.55
N THR A 18 9.66 -1.10 16.60
CA THR A 18 9.51 -2.14 15.57
C THR A 18 8.09 -2.73 15.58
N MET A 19 7.50 -2.87 16.78
CA MET A 19 6.13 -3.34 16.96
C MET A 19 5.09 -2.30 16.49
N LYS A 20 5.33 -1.01 16.72
CA LYS A 20 4.51 0.11 16.18
C LYS A 20 4.53 0.19 14.65
N ILE A 21 5.67 -0.14 14.03
CA ILE A 21 5.81 -0.19 12.57
C ILE A 21 5.05 -1.40 12.01
N ARG A 22 5.22 -2.59 12.59
CA ARG A 22 4.49 -3.80 12.17
C ARG A 22 2.97 -3.69 12.35
N MET A 23 2.49 -3.06 13.43
CA MET A 23 1.05 -2.80 13.61
C MET A 23 0.50 -1.80 12.60
N LYS A 24 1.27 -0.77 12.21
CA LYS A 24 0.86 0.15 11.13
C LYS A 24 0.82 -0.55 9.77
N GLU A 25 1.77 -1.43 9.48
CA GLU A 25 1.82 -2.20 8.24
C GLU A 25 0.65 -3.20 8.15
N GLN A 26 0.30 -3.87 9.25
CA GLN A 26 -0.89 -4.74 9.29
C GLN A 26 -2.21 -3.96 9.21
N LEU A 27 -2.31 -2.77 9.81
CA LEU A 27 -3.50 -1.92 9.70
C LEU A 27 -3.72 -1.39 8.28
N VAL A 28 -2.64 -1.12 7.54
CA VAL A 28 -2.67 -0.70 6.13
C VAL A 28 -3.06 -1.88 5.22
N SER A 29 -2.57 -3.09 5.50
CA SER A 29 -2.95 -4.32 4.79
C SER A 29 -4.43 -4.68 4.99
N ILE A 30 -4.94 -4.58 6.22
CA ILE A 30 -6.36 -4.82 6.52
C ILE A 30 -7.27 -3.78 5.82
N ARG A 31 -6.86 -2.50 5.78
CA ARG A 31 -7.60 -1.45 5.06
C ARG A 31 -7.56 -1.62 3.53
N CYS A 32 -6.45 -2.12 2.98
CA CYS A 32 -6.37 -2.45 1.55
C CYS A 32 -7.26 -3.63 1.18
N ASN A 33 -7.32 -4.69 2.01
CA ASN A 33 -8.20 -5.83 1.78
C ASN A 33 -9.68 -5.47 1.93
N GLN A 34 -10.03 -4.55 2.84
CA GLN A 34 -11.40 -4.00 2.93
C GLN A 34 -11.77 -3.14 1.72
N MET A 35 -10.86 -2.30 1.20
CA MET A 35 -11.10 -1.55 -0.04
C MET A 35 -11.23 -2.45 -1.26
N LEU A 36 -10.45 -3.55 -1.34
CA LEU A 36 -10.54 -4.53 -2.41
C LEU A 36 -11.87 -5.28 -2.38
N MET A 37 -12.36 -5.68 -1.21
CA MET A 37 -13.69 -6.29 -1.04
C MET A 37 -14.82 -5.34 -1.41
N ILE A 38 -14.72 -4.05 -1.06
CA ILE A 38 -15.71 -3.02 -1.45
C ILE A 38 -15.71 -2.79 -2.97
N LEU A 39 -14.53 -2.82 -3.61
CA LEU A 39 -14.38 -2.74 -5.07
C LEU A 39 -14.96 -3.96 -5.78
N ILE A 40 -14.76 -5.17 -5.25
CA ILE A 40 -15.34 -6.42 -5.78
C ILE A 40 -16.87 -6.40 -5.66
N VAL A 41 -17.41 -5.95 -4.52
CA VAL A 41 -18.86 -5.81 -4.33
C VAL A 41 -19.45 -4.73 -5.25
N HIS A 42 -18.73 -3.61 -5.48
CA HIS A 42 -19.15 -2.59 -6.46
C HIS A 42 -19.10 -3.11 -7.90
N LEU A 43 -18.08 -3.89 -8.27
CA LEU A 43 -17.97 -4.51 -9.60
C LEU A 43 -19.08 -5.55 -9.84
N LEU A 44 -19.43 -6.33 -8.82
CA LEU A 44 -20.54 -7.29 -8.88
C LEU A 44 -21.91 -6.58 -8.96
N LEU A 45 -22.10 -5.46 -8.26
CA LEU A 45 -23.33 -4.66 -8.35
C LEU A 45 -23.46 -3.93 -9.70
N VAL A 46 -22.35 -3.51 -10.30
CA VAL A 46 -22.32 -2.90 -11.65
C VAL A 46 -22.62 -3.94 -12.75
N GLN A 47 -22.22 -5.20 -12.56
CA GLN A 47 -22.59 -6.31 -13.46
C GLN A 47 -24.07 -6.70 -13.36
N VAL A 48 -24.72 -6.51 -12.20
CA VAL A 48 -26.17 -6.74 -12.04
C VAL A 48 -27.01 -5.57 -12.60
N ALA A 49 -26.45 -4.35 -12.62
CA ALA A 49 -27.14 -3.15 -13.10
C ALA A 49 -27.01 -2.90 -14.62
N SER A 50 -26.03 -3.51 -15.30
CA SER A 50 -25.83 -3.40 -16.75
C SER A 50 -26.35 -4.64 -17.45
N GLY A 51 -27.67 -4.70 -17.65
CA GLY A 51 -28.34 -5.83 -18.31
C GLY A 51 -27.79 -6.10 -19.72
N PHE A 52 -26.97 -7.17 -19.83
CA PHE A 52 -26.76 -7.95 -21.05
C PHE A 52 -26.78 -9.45 -20.66
N PRO A 53 -27.38 -10.32 -21.48
CA PRO A 53 -27.75 -11.67 -21.09
C PRO A 53 -26.57 -12.63 -21.15
N ILE A 54 -26.42 -13.44 -20.09
CA ILE A 54 -25.57 -14.63 -20.09
C ILE A 54 -26.30 -15.72 -20.89
N GLY A 55 -25.80 -16.02 -22.07
CA GLY A 55 -26.20 -17.20 -22.82
C GLY A 55 -25.69 -18.46 -22.12
N ASN A 56 -26.61 -19.29 -21.64
CA ASN A 56 -26.35 -20.68 -21.28
C ASN A 56 -26.15 -21.48 -22.56
N SER A 57 -24.99 -22.12 -22.72
CA SER A 57 -24.86 -23.32 -23.53
C SER A 57 -24.89 -24.52 -22.60
N ASP A 58 -26.02 -25.23 -22.57
CA ASP A 58 -26.07 -26.61 -22.13
C ASP A 58 -26.69 -27.47 -23.24
N SER A 59 -26.03 -28.60 -23.47
CA SER A 59 -26.35 -29.65 -24.42
C SER A 59 -27.70 -30.32 -24.16
N SER A 60 -28.47 -30.62 -25.21
CA SER A 60 -29.02 -31.97 -25.44
C SER A 60 -29.78 -32.06 -26.77
N ASN A 61 -29.66 -33.23 -27.38
CA ASN A 61 -30.25 -33.68 -28.64
C ASN A 61 -31.77 -33.46 -28.72
N GLN A 62 -32.28 -33.13 -29.92
CA GLN A 62 -33.20 -34.01 -30.65
C GLN A 62 -33.38 -33.58 -32.11
N ASP A 63 -33.50 -34.59 -32.97
CA ASP A 63 -33.65 -34.53 -34.41
C ASP A 63 -34.90 -33.76 -34.89
N ILE A 64 -34.86 -33.25 -36.13
CA ILE A 64 -35.71 -33.70 -37.26
C ILE A 64 -35.80 -32.62 -38.38
N HIS A 65 -35.36 -33.06 -39.57
CA HIS A 65 -35.76 -32.73 -40.94
C HIS A 65 -35.58 -31.32 -41.60
N ARG A 66 -34.82 -31.41 -42.70
CA ARG A 66 -35.12 -31.01 -44.10
C ARG A 66 -34.82 -29.58 -44.56
N SER A 67 -33.78 -29.51 -45.41
CA SER A 67 -33.87 -29.27 -46.87
C SER A 67 -33.15 -28.01 -47.40
N GLY A 68 -32.29 -28.24 -48.41
CA GLY A 68 -31.90 -27.26 -49.44
C GLY A 68 -30.44 -26.79 -49.38
N SER A 69 -29.45 -27.61 -49.78
CA SER A 69 -28.88 -27.71 -51.15
C SER A 69 -28.40 -26.40 -51.83
N ARG A 70 -27.06 -26.24 -51.90
CA ARG A 70 -26.20 -26.03 -53.10
C ARG A 70 -24.83 -25.46 -52.64
N HIS A 71 -23.73 -26.20 -52.57
CA HIS A 71 -22.89 -26.85 -53.60
C HIS A 71 -21.97 -25.87 -54.37
N LEU A 72 -20.65 -25.98 -54.11
CA LEU A 72 -19.44 -25.90 -54.99
C LEU A 72 -18.20 -25.68 -54.07
N GLN A 73 -17.43 -26.70 -53.68
CA GLN A 73 -16.20 -27.24 -54.34
C GLN A 73 -15.29 -26.14 -54.94
N SER A 74 -13.97 -26.07 -54.75
CA SER A 74 -12.97 -27.00 -54.21
C SER A 74 -11.56 -26.37 -54.27
N ARG A 75 -10.62 -26.92 -53.48
CA ARG A 75 -9.22 -27.27 -53.82
C ARG A 75 -8.10 -26.60 -53.00
N GLU A 76 -7.34 -27.49 -52.34
CA GLU A 76 -6.09 -27.29 -51.62
C GLU A 76 -4.92 -26.88 -52.54
N MET A 77 -3.97 -26.08 -52.03
CA MET A 77 -2.56 -26.49 -51.85
C MET A 77 -1.70 -25.41 -51.17
N ARG A 78 -0.70 -25.90 -50.42
CA ARG A 78 0.34 -25.25 -49.60
C ARG A 78 1.12 -24.10 -50.27
N SER A 79 1.48 -23.06 -49.51
CA SER A 79 2.89 -22.70 -49.18
C SER A 79 2.98 -21.42 -48.32
N SER A 80 3.90 -21.46 -47.35
CA SER A 80 4.62 -20.38 -46.64
C SER A 80 4.39 -18.89 -47.02
N SER A 81 4.21 -18.02 -46.01
CA SER A 81 5.10 -16.89 -45.66
C SER A 81 4.36 -15.82 -44.83
N GLU A 82 5.09 -15.28 -43.85
CA GLU A 82 5.05 -13.90 -43.34
C GLU A 82 3.76 -13.25 -42.79
N TYR A 83 3.86 -12.93 -41.49
CA TYR A 83 3.45 -11.68 -40.83
C TYR A 83 2.18 -10.96 -41.30
N ASP A 84 1.14 -11.04 -40.46
CA ASP A 84 0.35 -9.86 -40.10
C ASP A 84 -0.09 -10.01 -38.63
N SER A 85 0.83 -9.66 -37.72
CA SER A 85 0.51 -9.44 -36.32
C SER A 85 0.03 -8.00 -36.17
N ASP A 86 -1.29 -7.85 -36.28
CA ASP A 86 -2.07 -6.76 -35.70
C ASP A 86 -1.59 -6.51 -34.25
N PRO A 87 -1.10 -5.30 -33.89
CA PRO A 87 -0.67 -5.03 -32.53
C PRO A 87 -1.89 -4.97 -31.62
N GLY A 88 -2.14 -6.09 -30.95
CA GLY A 88 -3.08 -6.17 -29.84
C GLY A 88 -2.86 -5.03 -28.86
N ASN A 89 -3.94 -4.27 -28.65
CA ASN A 89 -4.08 -3.28 -27.60
C ASN A 89 -3.75 -3.91 -26.23
N PHE A 90 -2.55 -3.62 -25.71
CA PHE A 90 -2.25 -3.77 -24.29
C PHE A 90 -2.64 -2.46 -23.58
N GLU A 91 -3.87 -2.41 -23.08
CA GLU A 91 -4.31 -1.39 -22.11
C GLU A 91 -3.59 -1.63 -20.76
N ILE A 92 -2.55 -0.84 -20.50
CA ILE A 92 -2.01 -0.64 -19.15
C ILE A 92 -2.60 0.66 -18.60
N LEU A 93 -3.48 0.53 -17.60
CA LEU A 93 -3.98 1.59 -16.71
C LEU A 93 -4.73 2.75 -17.41
N GLY A 94 -6.03 2.52 -17.66
CA GLY A 94 -6.96 3.55 -18.10
C GLY A 94 -6.93 4.82 -17.24
N PHE A 95 -6.44 5.91 -17.84
CA PHE A 95 -6.65 7.27 -17.38
C PHE A 95 -6.99 8.16 -18.58
N LYS A 96 -8.24 8.62 -18.64
CA LYS A 96 -8.61 9.80 -19.44
C LYS A 96 -8.00 11.03 -18.76
N PHE A 97 -7.12 11.73 -19.46
CA PHE A 97 -6.78 13.12 -19.13
C PHE A 97 -8.06 13.98 -19.20
N PHE A 98 -8.14 14.94 -18.28
CA PHE A 98 -9.26 15.85 -17.97
C PHE A 98 -10.29 16.15 -19.08
N PRO A 99 -11.60 16.24 -18.76
CA PRO A 99 -12.56 16.94 -19.60
C PRO A 99 -12.27 18.46 -19.59
N SER A 100 -11.81 18.97 -20.73
CA SER A 100 -11.62 20.40 -20.97
C SER A 100 -12.96 21.13 -21.00
N LYS A 101 -13.30 21.87 -19.95
CA LYS A 101 -14.41 22.86 -19.99
C LYS A 101 -14.00 24.30 -19.70
N TYR A 102 -12.71 24.61 -19.60
CA TYR A 102 -12.25 26.00 -19.43
C TYR A 102 -11.18 26.49 -20.42
N PHE A 103 -10.95 25.77 -21.53
CA PHE A 103 -10.09 26.26 -22.60
C PHE A 103 -10.80 26.17 -23.95
N SER A 104 -11.53 27.21 -24.32
CA SER A 104 -11.86 27.45 -25.73
C SER A 104 -10.72 28.26 -26.35
N ASN A 105 -9.94 27.61 -27.22
CA ASN A 105 -9.69 28.06 -28.61
C ASN A 105 -8.56 27.25 -29.24
N ARG A 106 -8.91 26.32 -30.13
CA ARG A 106 -8.20 25.70 -31.28
C ARG A 106 -6.68 25.33 -31.23
N ASN A 107 -5.88 25.70 -30.24
CA ASN A 107 -4.44 25.42 -30.17
C ASN A 107 -4.07 24.19 -29.31
N VAL A 108 -5.01 23.61 -28.56
CA VAL A 108 -4.73 22.53 -27.60
C VAL A 108 -4.56 21.15 -28.29
N ARG A 109 -5.18 20.91 -29.45
CA ARG A 109 -4.98 19.64 -30.18
C ARG A 109 -3.56 19.53 -30.77
N ASN A 110 -3.02 20.61 -31.34
CA ASN A 110 -1.65 20.64 -31.86
C ASN A 110 -0.58 20.67 -30.74
N ALA A 111 -0.90 21.16 -29.55
CA ALA A 111 0.06 21.23 -28.43
C ALA A 111 0.29 19.86 -27.75
N ASN A 112 -0.74 18.99 -27.69
CA ASN A 112 -0.58 17.63 -27.16
C ASN A 112 0.26 16.74 -28.08
N ASP A 113 0.06 16.85 -29.40
CA ASP A 113 0.83 16.05 -30.36
C ASP A 113 2.29 16.54 -30.44
N LYS A 114 2.52 17.87 -30.45
CA LYS A 114 3.87 18.45 -30.41
C LYS A 114 4.61 18.21 -29.09
N SER A 115 3.90 18.19 -27.95
CA SER A 115 4.53 17.89 -26.65
C SER A 115 4.85 16.40 -26.50
N ALA A 116 4.01 15.50 -27.02
CA ALA A 116 4.33 14.07 -27.07
C ALA A 116 5.52 13.79 -28.00
N GLU A 117 5.56 14.45 -29.16
CA GLU A 117 6.67 14.40 -30.11
C GLU A 117 7.97 14.96 -29.50
N PHE A 118 7.92 16.13 -28.85
CA PHE A 118 9.05 16.71 -28.12
C PHE A 118 9.56 15.80 -27.00
N VAL A 119 8.67 15.20 -26.20
CA VAL A 119 9.04 14.24 -25.15
C VAL A 119 9.67 12.99 -25.75
N LYS A 120 9.15 12.49 -26.88
CA LYS A 120 9.74 11.35 -27.60
C LYS A 120 11.16 11.67 -28.06
N HIS A 121 11.33 12.78 -28.78
CA HIS A 121 12.61 13.24 -29.32
C HIS A 121 13.66 13.51 -28.23
N THR A 122 13.25 14.19 -27.15
CA THR A 122 14.12 14.41 -25.99
C THR A 122 14.51 13.10 -25.30
N THR A 123 13.62 12.09 -25.28
CA THR A 123 13.92 10.77 -24.71
C THR A 123 14.94 10.02 -25.56
N VAL A 124 14.82 10.07 -26.88
CA VAL A 124 15.80 9.48 -27.83
C VAL A 124 17.18 10.11 -27.63
N VAL A 125 17.26 11.45 -27.61
CA VAL A 125 18.53 12.17 -27.40
C VAL A 125 19.13 11.85 -26.03
N ALA A 126 18.31 11.82 -24.97
CA ALA A 126 18.76 11.44 -23.63
C ALA A 126 19.37 10.04 -23.61
N HIS A 127 18.69 9.06 -24.20
CA HIS A 127 19.19 7.69 -24.28
C HIS A 127 20.52 7.59 -25.03
N ILE A 128 20.67 8.30 -26.15
CA ILE A 128 21.91 8.31 -26.94
C ILE A 128 23.05 8.93 -26.12
N ILE A 129 22.85 10.10 -25.51
CA ILE A 129 23.87 10.78 -24.68
C ILE A 129 24.26 9.90 -23.47
N ASN A 130 23.29 9.25 -22.85
CA ASN A 130 23.52 8.31 -21.75
C ASN A 130 24.31 7.08 -22.21
N GLY A 131 24.05 6.59 -23.43
CA GLY A 131 24.81 5.51 -24.08
C GLY A 131 26.27 5.88 -24.33
N ILE A 132 26.50 7.05 -24.92
CA ILE A 132 27.85 7.61 -25.16
C ILE A 132 28.60 7.74 -23.84
N SER A 133 27.98 8.40 -22.84
CA SER A 133 28.61 8.57 -21.52
C SER A 133 28.97 7.24 -20.85
N LEU A 134 28.13 6.22 -20.97
CA LEU A 134 28.39 4.90 -20.40
C LEU A 134 29.53 4.19 -21.14
N GLN A 135 29.54 4.24 -22.48
CA GLN A 135 30.59 3.66 -23.31
C GLN A 135 31.96 4.30 -23.02
N THR A 136 32.04 5.63 -23.09
CA THR A 136 33.28 6.38 -22.82
C THR A 136 33.80 6.09 -21.41
N GLY A 137 32.89 6.04 -20.42
CA GLY A 137 33.24 5.74 -19.03
C GLY A 137 33.81 4.34 -18.85
N LEU A 138 33.28 3.35 -19.58
CA LEU A 138 33.78 1.97 -19.57
C LEU A 138 35.13 1.83 -20.30
N LEU A 139 35.28 2.42 -21.49
CA LEU A 139 36.50 2.32 -22.30
C LEU A 139 37.71 3.00 -21.63
N ASN A 140 37.49 4.16 -21.01
CA ASN A 140 38.51 4.90 -20.28
C ASN A 140 38.74 4.38 -18.85
N GLY A 141 37.97 3.38 -18.40
CA GLY A 141 38.10 2.77 -17.07
C GLY A 141 37.61 3.64 -15.90
N ASN A 142 36.98 4.78 -16.18
CA ASN A 142 36.39 5.66 -15.17
C ASN A 142 35.16 5.04 -14.48
N ILE A 143 34.49 4.10 -15.18
CA ILE A 143 33.38 3.31 -14.65
C ILE A 143 33.82 1.83 -14.61
N SER A 144 33.70 1.19 -13.44
CA SER A 144 33.96 -0.24 -13.31
C SER A 144 32.86 -1.07 -13.96
N ILE A 145 33.26 -2.06 -14.78
CA ILE A 145 32.34 -2.98 -15.45
C ILE A 145 31.50 -3.78 -14.43
N ASP A 146 32.07 -4.15 -13.28
CA ASP A 146 31.36 -4.88 -12.23
C ASP A 146 30.13 -4.13 -11.73
N ASN A 147 30.30 -2.81 -11.56
CA ASN A 147 29.23 -1.92 -11.11
C ASN A 147 28.16 -1.74 -12.20
N VAL A 148 28.56 -1.65 -13.47
CA VAL A 148 27.63 -1.47 -14.59
C VAL A 148 26.80 -2.74 -14.80
N VAL A 149 27.43 -3.92 -14.77
CA VAL A 149 26.72 -5.20 -14.86
C VAL A 149 25.75 -5.36 -13.68
N GLY A 150 26.18 -5.04 -12.46
CA GLY A 150 25.31 -5.08 -11.28
C GLY A 150 24.09 -4.16 -11.41
N ASP A 151 24.27 -2.93 -11.89
CA ASP A 151 23.17 -1.98 -12.07
C ASP A 151 22.22 -2.40 -13.21
N LEU A 152 22.75 -2.87 -14.34
CA LEU A 152 21.96 -3.26 -15.52
C LEU A 152 21.13 -4.52 -15.25
N LEU A 153 21.73 -5.52 -14.59
CA LEU A 153 21.06 -6.76 -14.16
C LEU A 153 20.26 -6.58 -12.85
N GLY A 154 20.21 -5.38 -12.29
CA GLY A 154 19.35 -5.07 -11.14
C GLY A 154 19.75 -5.78 -9.85
N PHE A 155 21.04 -5.94 -9.57
CA PHE A 155 21.55 -6.53 -8.31
C PHE A 155 21.43 -5.58 -7.11
N GLY A 156 21.26 -4.28 -7.36
CA GLY A 156 21.09 -3.27 -6.32
C GLY A 156 22.35 -3.19 -5.45
N ASN A 157 22.22 -3.52 -4.17
CA ASN A 157 23.35 -3.49 -3.23
C ASN A 157 24.19 -4.79 -3.23
N VAL A 158 23.78 -5.83 -3.95
CA VAL A 158 24.52 -7.09 -4.03
C VAL A 158 25.70 -6.91 -4.99
N GLN A 159 26.91 -7.18 -4.49
CA GLN A 159 28.13 -7.02 -5.28
C GLN A 159 28.29 -8.17 -6.29
N LEU A 160 28.77 -7.87 -7.50
CA LEU A 160 28.99 -8.87 -8.55
C LEU A 160 29.86 -10.06 -8.10
N PRO A 161 30.99 -9.89 -7.37
CA PRO A 161 31.79 -11.02 -6.90
C PRO A 161 31.03 -11.99 -5.99
N ALA A 162 30.04 -11.51 -5.22
CA ALA A 162 29.23 -12.38 -4.38
C ALA A 162 28.29 -13.25 -5.24
N VAL A 163 27.75 -12.70 -6.33
CA VAL A 163 26.92 -13.45 -7.29
C VAL A 163 27.77 -14.46 -8.07
N ILE A 164 28.99 -14.09 -8.51
CA ILE A 164 29.90 -14.99 -9.23
C ILE A 164 30.27 -16.21 -8.37
N ASN A 165 30.55 -15.98 -7.08
CA ASN A 165 30.95 -17.04 -6.15
C ASN A 165 29.76 -17.80 -5.52
N PHE A 166 28.53 -17.51 -5.94
CA PHE A 166 27.32 -18.12 -5.40
C PHE A 166 27.30 -19.64 -5.62
N LYS A 167 26.97 -20.38 -4.56
CA LYS A 167 26.84 -21.84 -4.57
C LYS A 167 25.40 -22.25 -4.25
N PRO A 168 24.70 -22.97 -5.14
CA PRO A 168 23.31 -23.36 -4.88
C PRO A 168 23.18 -24.57 -3.95
N ASP A 169 24.24 -25.36 -3.77
CA ASP A 169 24.17 -26.69 -3.14
C ASP A 169 23.67 -26.62 -1.70
N GLY A 170 24.15 -25.64 -0.92
CA GLY A 170 23.72 -25.43 0.46
C GLY A 170 22.22 -25.16 0.54
N ILE A 171 21.67 -24.28 -0.31
CA ILE A 171 20.23 -23.97 -0.34
C ILE A 171 19.42 -25.20 -0.79
N ILE A 172 19.88 -25.91 -1.82
CA ILE A 172 19.17 -27.09 -2.35
C ILE A 172 19.13 -28.22 -1.31
N GLU A 173 20.24 -28.52 -0.66
CA GLU A 173 20.28 -29.53 0.40
C GLU A 173 19.41 -29.12 1.59
N SER A 174 19.45 -27.84 1.95
CA SER A 174 18.65 -27.28 3.03
C SER A 174 17.14 -27.33 2.74
N ALA A 175 16.74 -27.05 1.49
CA ALA A 175 15.38 -27.18 1.02
C ALA A 175 14.89 -28.65 1.08
N LYS A 176 15.73 -29.61 0.66
CA LYS A 176 15.43 -31.05 0.76
C LYS A 176 15.26 -31.53 2.20
N LYS A 177 16.14 -31.12 3.11
CA LYS A 177 16.03 -31.46 4.55
C LYS A 177 14.76 -30.89 5.17
N MET A 178 14.44 -29.63 4.87
CA MET A 178 13.20 -29.00 5.31
C MET A 178 11.97 -29.75 4.80
N LYS A 179 11.97 -30.18 3.52
CA LYS A 179 10.92 -31.03 2.96
C LYS A 179 10.81 -32.36 3.70
N SER A 180 11.92 -33.02 3.99
CA SER A 180 11.93 -34.28 4.75
C SER A 180 11.30 -34.14 6.14
N ILE A 181 11.63 -33.07 6.87
CA ILE A 181 11.05 -32.77 8.20
C ILE A 181 9.55 -32.49 8.08
N ARG A 182 9.15 -31.69 7.08
CA ARG A 182 7.74 -31.40 6.80
C ARG A 182 6.95 -32.67 6.51
N ASP A 183 7.52 -33.57 5.73
CA ASP A 183 6.85 -34.79 5.30
C ASP A 183 6.83 -35.85 6.43
N SER A 184 7.74 -35.78 7.41
CA SER A 184 7.70 -36.64 8.61
C SER A 184 6.60 -36.28 9.61
N ILE A 185 6.06 -35.06 9.52
CA ILE A 185 4.95 -34.61 10.37
C ILE A 185 3.62 -35.06 9.74
N ASP A 186 3.08 -36.18 10.20
CA ASP A 186 1.79 -36.73 9.76
C ASP A 186 0.59 -36.01 10.41
N VAL A 187 -0.64 -36.37 10.01
CA VAL A 187 -1.88 -35.73 10.51
C VAL A 187 -2.07 -35.93 12.03
N ASN A 188 -1.57 -37.04 12.59
CA ASN A 188 -1.70 -37.36 14.00
C ASN A 188 -0.67 -36.59 14.83
N VAL A 189 0.56 -36.45 14.33
CA VAL A 189 1.57 -35.56 14.92
C VAL A 189 1.07 -34.11 14.91
N MET A 190 0.43 -33.68 13.82
CA MET A 190 -0.21 -32.35 13.76
C MET A 190 -1.32 -32.17 14.79
N ALA A 191 -2.11 -33.21 15.07
CA ALA A 191 -3.15 -33.15 16.10
C ALA A 191 -2.54 -32.92 17.50
N VAL A 192 -1.47 -33.65 17.83
CA VAL A 192 -0.71 -33.45 19.09
C VAL A 192 -0.10 -32.05 19.15
N MET A 193 0.48 -31.56 18.05
CA MET A 193 1.04 -30.21 18.01
C MET A 193 -0.03 -29.13 18.25
N LYS A 194 -1.21 -29.27 17.64
CA LYS A 194 -2.34 -28.36 17.89
C LYS A 194 -2.78 -28.39 19.34
N GLN A 195 -2.90 -29.58 19.93
CA GLN A 195 -3.21 -29.74 21.35
C GLN A 195 -2.18 -29.02 22.23
N ILE A 196 -0.88 -29.17 21.94
CA ILE A 196 0.20 -28.47 22.65
C ILE A 196 0.06 -26.93 22.50
N LEU A 197 -0.31 -26.45 21.32
CA LEU A 197 -0.53 -25.02 21.06
C LEU A 197 -1.78 -24.46 21.75
N ASP A 198 -2.80 -25.29 21.99
CA ASP A 198 -3.96 -24.90 22.80
C ASP A 198 -3.56 -24.70 24.27
N TRP A 199 -2.71 -25.59 24.80
CA TRP A 199 -2.10 -25.43 26.12
C TRP A 199 -1.21 -24.19 26.23
N ASP A 200 -0.39 -23.93 25.22
CA ASP A 200 0.47 -22.74 25.12
C ASP A 200 -0.33 -21.44 25.20
N ARG A 201 -1.42 -21.35 24.42
CA ARG A 201 -2.31 -20.19 24.46
C ARG A 201 -2.88 -19.99 25.86
N TRP A 202 -3.38 -21.05 26.48
CA TRP A 202 -4.00 -20.99 27.80
C TRP A 202 -3.00 -20.57 28.91
N ILE A 203 -1.76 -21.08 28.88
CA ILE A 203 -0.72 -20.70 29.85
C ILE A 203 -0.26 -19.25 29.66
N VAL A 204 -0.14 -18.78 28.41
CA VAL A 204 0.24 -17.38 28.12
C VAL A 204 -0.84 -16.40 28.55
N ASP A 205 -2.11 -16.73 28.31
CA ASP A 205 -3.25 -15.87 28.64
C ASP A 205 -3.40 -15.65 30.16
N ALA A 206 -2.86 -16.56 30.98
CA ALA A 206 -2.92 -16.49 32.44
C ALA A 206 -1.97 -15.47 33.09
N GLY A 207 -1.03 -14.89 32.35
CA GLY A 207 0.12 -14.15 32.88
C GLY A 207 -0.19 -12.95 33.81
N THR A 208 -1.44 -12.49 33.86
CA THR A 208 -1.88 -11.37 34.71
C THR A 208 -2.81 -11.78 35.85
N ILE A 209 -3.41 -12.98 35.87
CA ILE A 209 -4.47 -13.29 36.85
C ILE A 209 -3.93 -13.52 38.26
N GLU A 210 -2.74 -14.13 38.41
CA GLU A 210 -2.19 -14.53 39.71
C GLU A 210 -1.84 -13.31 40.59
N SER A 211 -1.42 -12.20 39.97
CA SER A 211 -1.10 -10.95 40.67
C SER A 211 -2.25 -9.96 40.76
N THR A 212 -3.45 -10.32 40.28
CA THR A 212 -4.59 -9.40 40.23
C THR A 212 -5.47 -9.56 41.47
N ASP A 213 -5.71 -8.45 42.18
CA ASP A 213 -6.76 -8.37 43.19
C ASP A 213 -8.11 -8.09 42.52
N PHE A 214 -8.90 -9.16 42.31
CA PHE A 214 -10.23 -9.08 41.69
C PHE A 214 -11.28 -8.36 42.54
N THR A 215 -10.99 -8.11 43.82
CA THR A 215 -11.86 -7.30 44.69
C THR A 215 -11.64 -5.80 44.50
N LYS A 216 -10.51 -5.40 43.89
CA LYS A 216 -10.08 -4.00 43.73
C LYS A 216 -9.48 -3.75 42.35
N LEU A 217 -10.27 -4.03 41.32
CA LEU A 217 -9.85 -3.80 39.94
C LEU A 217 -9.71 -2.28 39.63
N PRO A 218 -8.53 -1.82 39.16
CA PRO A 218 -8.31 -0.41 38.85
C PRO A 218 -9.28 0.11 37.77
N GLY A 219 -9.90 1.27 38.01
CA GLY A 219 -10.79 1.91 37.04
C GLY A 219 -12.22 1.40 37.03
N VAL A 220 -12.52 0.27 37.70
CA VAL A 220 -13.87 -0.27 37.81
C VAL A 220 -14.81 0.68 38.59
N PRO A 221 -14.41 1.25 39.75
CA PRO A 221 -15.26 2.21 40.46
C PRO A 221 -15.58 3.46 39.63
N GLU A 222 -14.59 4.00 38.93
CA GLU A 222 -14.76 5.17 38.06
C GLU A 222 -15.63 4.85 36.84
N TYR A 223 -15.49 3.67 36.25
CA TYR A 223 -16.36 3.18 35.19
C TYR A 223 -17.83 3.15 35.63
N PHE A 224 -18.14 2.53 36.78
CA PHE A 224 -19.51 2.47 37.28
C PHE A 224 -20.07 3.85 37.64
N LYS A 225 -19.22 4.77 38.13
CA LYS A 225 -19.61 6.17 38.36
C LYS A 225 -20.05 6.85 37.07
N GLU A 226 -19.29 6.68 35.98
CA GLU A 226 -19.65 7.24 34.67
C GLU A 226 -20.92 6.57 34.10
N VAL A 227 -21.09 5.25 34.22
CA VAL A 227 -22.31 4.56 33.77
C VAL A 227 -23.53 5.08 34.52
N LYS A 228 -23.46 5.20 35.85
CA LYS A 228 -24.56 5.75 36.66
C LYS A 228 -24.86 7.22 36.32
N GLY A 229 -23.83 7.98 35.96
CA GLY A 229 -23.92 9.38 35.53
C GLY A 229 -24.33 9.59 34.06
N LEU A 230 -24.51 8.54 33.25
CA LEU A 230 -24.69 8.65 31.80
C LEU A 230 -25.85 9.56 31.40
N ASN A 231 -27.01 9.43 32.03
CA ASN A 231 -28.20 10.25 31.73
C ASN A 231 -28.02 11.73 32.12
N ALA A 232 -27.09 12.05 33.02
CA ALA A 232 -26.72 13.43 33.34
C ALA A 232 -25.64 13.96 32.38
N GLY A 233 -24.78 13.08 31.86
CA GLY A 233 -23.70 13.41 30.94
C GLY A 233 -24.10 13.52 29.46
N PHE A 234 -25.24 12.94 29.07
CA PHE A 234 -25.74 12.97 27.69
C PHE A 234 -27.27 13.09 27.65
N ASN A 235 -27.77 14.13 26.99
CA ASN A 235 -29.20 14.34 26.84
C ASN A 235 -29.82 13.47 25.72
N PHE A 236 -30.32 12.28 26.08
CA PHE A 236 -30.98 11.37 25.14
C PHE A 236 -32.24 11.93 24.47
N SER A 237 -32.88 12.98 25.02
CA SER A 237 -34.02 13.61 24.36
C SER A 237 -33.62 14.34 23.07
N VAL A 238 -32.38 14.83 22.98
CA VAL A 238 -31.85 15.46 21.75
C VAL A 238 -31.69 14.41 20.65
N LEU A 239 -31.23 13.21 21.01
CA LEU A 239 -31.15 12.08 20.08
C LEU A 239 -32.54 11.63 19.61
N ALA A 240 -33.51 11.54 20.52
CA ALA A 240 -34.88 11.19 20.17
C ALA A 240 -35.51 12.23 19.22
N ALA A 241 -35.32 13.52 19.50
CA ALA A 241 -35.78 14.60 18.62
C ALA A 241 -35.15 14.52 17.21
N ALA A 242 -33.84 14.28 17.12
CA ALA A 242 -33.16 14.13 15.83
C ALA A 242 -33.67 12.91 15.04
N LYS A 243 -34.01 11.81 15.72
CA LYS A 243 -34.63 10.63 15.12
C LYS A 243 -36.02 10.96 14.57
N ASP A 244 -36.86 11.59 15.38
CA ASP A 244 -38.23 11.94 14.99
C ASP A 244 -38.27 12.94 13.83
N ASP A 245 -37.36 13.93 13.83
CA ASP A 245 -37.25 14.90 12.74
C ASP A 245 -36.62 14.32 11.46
N ALA A 246 -35.93 13.17 11.55
CA ALA A 246 -35.47 12.44 10.37
C ALA A 246 -36.61 11.68 9.66
N ASP A 247 -37.70 11.32 10.35
CA ASP A 247 -38.83 10.63 9.74
C ASP A 247 -39.70 11.59 8.90
N LEU A 248 -39.27 11.79 7.66
CA LEU A 248 -39.97 12.59 6.66
C LEU A 248 -40.68 11.73 5.60
N ASN A 249 -40.75 10.41 5.80
CA ASN A 249 -41.17 9.48 4.75
C ASN A 249 -42.62 9.75 4.28
N SER A 250 -43.51 10.09 5.21
CA SER A 250 -44.91 10.45 4.88
C SER A 250 -45.00 11.70 4.00
N ARG A 251 -44.11 12.69 4.22
CA ARG A 251 -44.08 13.95 3.46
C ARG A 251 -43.50 13.74 2.06
N PHE A 252 -42.42 12.97 1.94
CA PHE A 252 -41.89 12.57 0.64
C PHE A 252 -42.90 11.76 -0.17
N THR A 253 -43.60 10.82 0.46
CA THR A 253 -44.64 10.00 -0.18
C THR A 253 -45.80 10.86 -0.69
N THR A 254 -46.23 11.85 0.10
CA THR A 254 -47.29 12.79 -0.31
C THR A 254 -46.84 13.68 -1.47
N LEU A 255 -45.61 14.19 -1.45
CA LEU A 255 -45.09 14.95 -2.58
C LEU A 255 -44.94 14.08 -3.83
N HIS A 256 -44.50 12.83 -3.67
CA HIS A 256 -44.41 11.85 -4.76
C HIS A 256 -45.77 11.55 -5.40
N SER A 257 -46.86 11.45 -4.62
CA SER A 257 -48.18 11.19 -5.17
C SER A 257 -48.66 12.36 -6.03
N HIS A 258 -48.43 13.60 -5.61
CA HIS A 258 -48.73 14.80 -6.40
C HIS A 258 -47.87 14.92 -7.65
N VAL A 259 -46.57 14.61 -7.55
CA VAL A 259 -45.67 14.60 -8.71
C VAL A 259 -46.18 13.58 -9.73
N ASN A 260 -46.59 12.38 -9.30
CA ASN A 260 -47.01 11.32 -10.22
C ASN A 260 -48.48 11.40 -10.67
N ASP A 261 -49.27 12.35 -10.17
CA ASP A 261 -50.67 12.49 -10.56
C ASP A 261 -50.80 13.02 -12.00
N LYS A 262 -51.50 12.26 -12.85
CA LYS A 262 -51.81 12.63 -14.24
C LYS A 262 -52.99 13.59 -14.36
N LYS A 263 -53.75 13.78 -13.28
CA LYS A 263 -55.00 14.58 -13.23
C LYS A 263 -54.89 15.82 -12.34
N LEU A 264 -53.68 16.20 -11.91
CA LEU A 264 -53.45 17.32 -11.00
C LEU A 264 -54.09 18.61 -11.52
N ARG A 265 -55.01 19.18 -10.75
CA ARG A 265 -55.77 20.39 -11.09
C ARG A 265 -55.19 21.61 -10.38
N LYS A 266 -55.53 22.81 -10.85
CA LYS A 266 -55.14 24.07 -10.20
C LYS A 266 -55.61 24.15 -8.74
N THR A 267 -56.74 23.53 -8.41
CA THR A 267 -57.25 23.41 -7.03
C THR A 267 -56.31 22.65 -6.09
N ASP A 268 -55.41 21.83 -6.62
CA ASP A 268 -54.49 20.99 -5.84
C ASP A 268 -53.16 21.70 -5.55
N TYR A 269 -52.89 22.85 -6.21
CA TYR A 269 -51.60 23.55 -6.09
C TYR A 269 -51.35 24.07 -4.67
N GLY A 270 -52.40 24.53 -3.98
CA GLY A 270 -52.28 24.93 -2.58
C GLY A 270 -51.83 23.79 -1.67
N ALA A 271 -52.26 22.55 -1.94
CA ALA A 271 -51.81 21.38 -1.19
C ALA A 271 -50.34 21.04 -1.46
N VAL A 272 -49.89 21.15 -2.73
CA VAL A 272 -48.48 20.98 -3.10
C VAL A 272 -47.59 22.01 -2.42
N ILE A 273 -47.98 23.28 -2.45
CA ILE A 273 -47.27 24.38 -1.79
C ILE A 273 -47.21 24.15 -0.27
N GLY A 274 -48.32 23.73 0.33
CA GLY A 274 -48.38 23.38 1.75
C GLY A 274 -47.41 22.25 2.13
N ASN A 275 -47.30 21.21 1.29
CA ASN A 275 -46.34 20.12 1.49
C ASN A 275 -44.89 20.58 1.35
N ILE A 276 -44.58 21.42 0.35
CA ILE A 276 -43.23 22.00 0.17
C ILE A 276 -42.85 22.86 1.38
N LYS A 277 -43.78 23.70 1.87
CA LYS A 277 -43.56 24.47 3.09
C LYS A 277 -43.32 23.57 4.30
N SER A 278 -44.13 22.53 4.48
CA SER A 278 -43.93 21.57 5.58
C SER A 278 -42.59 20.85 5.49
N LEU A 279 -42.07 20.55 4.28
CA LEU A 279 -40.75 19.95 4.10
C LEU A 279 -39.64 20.94 4.46
N LEU A 280 -39.74 22.19 4.00
CA LEU A 280 -38.79 23.25 4.34
C LEU A 280 -38.68 23.45 5.86
N ASP A 281 -39.83 23.58 6.55
CA ASP A 281 -39.86 23.74 8.00
C ASP A 281 -39.18 22.55 8.71
N ARG A 282 -39.44 21.33 8.23
CA ARG A 282 -38.85 20.11 8.81
C ARG A 282 -37.36 19.96 8.55
N PHE A 283 -36.87 20.35 7.37
CA PHE A 283 -35.43 20.38 7.10
C PHE A 283 -34.71 21.31 8.06
N ASN A 284 -35.27 22.49 8.32
CA ASN A 284 -34.69 23.45 9.28
C ASN A 284 -34.68 22.90 10.70
N THR A 285 -35.77 22.25 11.14
CA THR A 285 -35.82 21.59 12.45
C THR A 285 -34.81 20.46 12.55
N PHE A 286 -34.72 19.60 11.53
CA PHE A 286 -33.76 18.49 11.51
C PHE A 286 -32.30 18.97 11.55
N VAL A 287 -31.95 19.99 10.76
CA VAL A 287 -30.59 20.59 10.82
C VAL A 287 -30.30 21.13 12.21
N SER A 288 -31.26 21.80 12.84
CA SER A 288 -31.11 22.32 14.20
C SER A 288 -30.92 21.19 15.23
N ALA A 289 -31.71 20.12 15.12
CA ALA A 289 -31.59 18.93 15.96
C ALA A 289 -30.22 18.24 15.79
N LEU A 290 -29.72 18.14 14.55
CA LEU A 290 -28.39 17.60 14.28
C LEU A 290 -27.26 18.46 14.87
N LYS A 291 -27.37 19.80 14.81
CA LYS A 291 -26.38 20.70 15.44
C LYS A 291 -26.33 20.49 16.95
N LEU A 292 -27.50 20.38 17.59
CA LEU A 292 -27.60 20.08 19.01
C LEU A 292 -27.03 18.69 19.34
N LEU A 293 -27.41 17.67 18.57
CA LEU A 293 -26.92 16.30 18.79
C LEU A 293 -25.40 16.21 18.60
N LYS A 294 -24.83 16.93 17.63
CA LYS A 294 -23.39 17.00 17.43
C LYS A 294 -22.68 17.56 18.67
N ALA A 295 -23.13 18.70 19.18
CA ALA A 295 -22.59 19.29 20.40
C ALA A 295 -22.78 18.36 21.63
N GLU A 296 -23.92 17.68 21.72
CA GLU A 296 -24.19 16.74 22.81
C GLU A 296 -23.29 15.50 22.73
N SER A 297 -23.00 15.01 21.52
CA SER A 297 -22.12 13.85 21.30
C SER A 297 -20.67 14.11 21.71
N GLU A 298 -20.20 15.36 21.68
CA GLU A 298 -18.87 15.73 22.16
C GLU A 298 -18.72 15.52 23.68
N LYS A 299 -19.82 15.59 24.44
CA LYS A 299 -19.80 15.29 25.88
C LYS A 299 -19.51 13.83 26.18
N LEU A 300 -19.91 12.91 25.30
CA LEU A 300 -19.61 11.47 25.45
C LEU A 300 -18.10 11.20 25.42
N ILE A 301 -17.32 12.02 24.71
CA ILE A 301 -15.86 11.88 24.62
C ILE A 301 -15.20 12.12 25.99
N GLN A 302 -15.85 12.89 26.87
CA GLN A 302 -15.36 13.16 28.22
C GLN A 302 -15.56 11.98 29.19
N LEU A 303 -16.38 10.98 28.82
CA LEU A 303 -16.58 9.74 29.58
C LEU A 303 -15.41 8.79 29.32
N ARG A 304 -14.26 9.10 29.91
CA ARG A 304 -12.98 8.42 29.65
C ARG A 304 -13.06 6.93 29.95
N TRP A 305 -13.74 6.52 31.01
CA TRP A 305 -13.80 5.11 31.36
C TRP A 305 -14.77 4.31 30.47
N LEU A 306 -15.89 4.92 30.06
CA LEU A 306 -16.86 4.29 29.16
C LEU A 306 -16.34 4.19 27.71
N ILE A 307 -15.80 5.29 27.19
CA ILE A 307 -15.47 5.44 25.75
C ILE A 307 -13.98 5.34 25.47
N GLY A 308 -13.13 5.56 26.48
CA GLY A 308 -11.68 5.56 26.33
C GLY A 308 -11.08 4.20 25.96
N LYS A 309 -9.75 4.20 25.86
CA LYS A 309 -8.99 3.01 25.46
C LYS A 309 -8.78 2.04 26.62
N GLU A 310 -8.89 2.55 27.84
CA GLU A 310 -8.81 1.78 29.06
C GLU A 310 -9.90 0.71 29.09
N ASN A 311 -9.53 -0.52 29.44
CA ASN A 311 -10.46 -1.63 29.64
C ASN A 311 -10.30 -2.18 31.07
N PRO A 312 -11.00 -1.59 32.06
CA PRO A 312 -10.86 -1.99 33.46
C PRO A 312 -11.32 -3.43 33.73
N PHE A 313 -12.07 -4.02 32.79
CA PHE A 313 -12.60 -5.38 32.90
C PHE A 313 -11.78 -6.44 32.16
N GLU A 314 -10.62 -6.09 31.60
CA GLU A 314 -9.74 -7.07 30.94
C GLU A 314 -9.40 -8.26 31.84
N PRO A 315 -9.05 -8.10 33.13
CA PRO A 315 -8.77 -9.25 33.99
C PRO A 315 -9.97 -10.20 34.15
N LEU A 316 -11.20 -9.66 34.19
CA LEU A 316 -12.41 -10.49 34.25
C LEU A 316 -12.66 -11.25 32.95
N ARG A 317 -12.38 -10.64 31.79
CA ARG A 317 -12.43 -11.33 30.49
C ARG A 317 -11.45 -12.48 30.47
N THR A 318 -10.20 -12.23 30.85
CA THR A 318 -9.15 -13.24 30.90
C THR A 318 -9.57 -14.41 31.79
N VAL A 319 -9.95 -14.17 33.05
CA VAL A 319 -10.24 -15.28 33.98
C VAL A 319 -11.47 -16.09 33.56
N THR A 320 -12.53 -15.44 33.06
CA THR A 320 -13.71 -16.17 32.57
C THR A 320 -13.45 -16.95 31.28
N GLN A 321 -12.53 -16.47 30.43
CA GLN A 321 -12.07 -17.23 29.26
C GLN A 321 -11.24 -18.45 29.67
N LEU A 322 -10.36 -18.31 30.67
CA LEU A 322 -9.60 -19.44 31.21
C LEU A 322 -10.54 -20.53 31.76
N MET A 323 -11.55 -20.13 32.54
CA MET A 323 -12.58 -21.03 33.06
C MET A 323 -13.40 -21.74 31.96
N ASP A 324 -13.79 -21.04 30.90
CA ASP A 324 -14.56 -21.64 29.79
C ASP A 324 -13.69 -22.53 28.89
N ASN A 325 -12.37 -22.28 28.83
CA ASN A 325 -11.43 -23.05 28.02
C ASN A 325 -10.88 -24.28 28.73
N ARG A 326 -10.73 -24.26 30.05
CA ARG A 326 -10.15 -25.36 30.83
C ARG A 326 -10.83 -26.72 30.56
N PRO A 327 -12.18 -26.86 30.53
CA PRO A 327 -12.84 -28.13 30.21
C PRO A 327 -12.51 -28.64 28.80
N LYS A 328 -12.20 -27.74 27.86
CA LYS A 328 -11.91 -28.05 26.45
C LYS A 328 -10.47 -28.53 26.25
N LEU A 329 -9.58 -28.30 27.21
CA LEU A 329 -8.20 -28.77 27.13
C LEU A 329 -8.16 -30.27 27.33
N ASN A 330 -7.69 -30.99 26.32
CA ASN A 330 -7.34 -32.39 26.46
C ASN A 330 -5.95 -32.48 27.13
N PRO A 331 -5.82 -33.06 28.33
CA PRO A 331 -4.53 -33.26 28.99
C PRO A 331 -3.85 -34.58 28.58
N ILE A 332 -4.56 -35.47 27.89
CA ILE A 332 -4.05 -36.79 27.50
C ILE A 332 -3.41 -36.68 26.12
N PHE A 333 -2.13 -37.03 26.04
CA PHE A 333 -1.37 -37.08 24.80
C PHE A 333 -1.09 -38.53 24.42
N ASP A 334 -1.28 -38.87 23.14
CA ASP A 334 -0.91 -40.19 22.62
C ASP A 334 0.61 -40.34 22.66
N SER A 335 1.11 -41.24 23.52
CA SER A 335 2.54 -41.47 23.75
C SER A 335 3.29 -41.87 22.47
N SER A 336 2.65 -42.59 21.56
CA SER A 336 3.24 -42.98 20.29
C SER A 336 3.43 -41.78 19.36
N GLN A 337 2.47 -40.85 19.32
CA GLN A 337 2.58 -39.63 18.52
C GLN A 337 3.53 -38.61 19.17
N VAL A 338 3.58 -38.53 20.50
CA VAL A 338 4.56 -37.72 21.24
C VAL A 338 5.98 -38.20 20.93
N LEU A 339 6.21 -39.52 20.85
CA LEU A 339 7.51 -40.06 20.46
C LEU A 339 7.89 -39.66 19.02
N LYS A 340 6.95 -39.72 18.07
CA LYS A 340 7.19 -39.24 16.70
C LYS A 340 7.47 -37.73 16.64
N LEU A 341 6.77 -36.94 17.46
CA LEU A 341 7.02 -35.51 17.59
C LEU A 341 8.44 -35.26 18.11
N LYS A 342 8.86 -36.00 19.15
CA LYS A 342 10.23 -35.95 19.68
C LYS A 342 11.28 -36.27 18.60
N THR A 343 11.04 -37.30 17.78
CA THR A 343 11.90 -37.62 16.63
C THR A 343 11.93 -36.49 15.59
N SER A 344 10.79 -35.86 15.31
CA SER A 344 10.72 -34.73 14.38
C SER A 344 11.49 -33.50 14.90
N MET A 345 11.44 -33.23 16.22
CA MET A 345 12.25 -32.20 16.87
C MET A 345 13.75 -32.50 16.75
N GLN A 346 14.14 -33.75 16.98
CA GLN A 346 15.54 -34.20 16.83
C GLN A 346 16.04 -33.99 15.39
N ASN A 347 15.28 -34.48 14.40
CA ASN A 347 15.62 -34.32 12.99
C ASN A 347 15.78 -32.85 12.58
N ALA A 348 14.93 -31.96 13.11
CA ALA A 348 15.01 -30.52 12.86
C ALA A 348 16.27 -29.88 13.46
N LEU A 349 16.60 -30.24 14.70
CA LEU A 349 17.80 -29.75 15.39
C LEU A 349 19.09 -30.28 14.75
N ASP A 350 19.11 -31.54 14.33
CA ASP A 350 20.27 -32.13 13.64
C ASP A 350 20.48 -31.48 12.28
N SER A 351 19.39 -31.24 11.54
CA SER A 351 19.43 -30.55 10.25
C SER A 351 19.85 -29.09 10.36
N PHE A 352 19.61 -28.44 11.51
CA PHE A 352 19.88 -27.01 11.66
C PHE A 352 21.34 -26.62 11.37
N LYS A 353 22.32 -27.46 11.74
CA LYS A 353 23.74 -27.19 11.47
C LYS A 353 24.00 -27.06 9.97
N ASP A 354 23.38 -27.93 9.18
CA ASP A 354 23.51 -27.93 7.73
C ASP A 354 22.70 -26.78 7.12
N LEU A 355 21.50 -26.52 7.64
CA LEU A 355 20.66 -25.40 7.23
C LEU A 355 21.36 -24.04 7.43
N LYS A 356 22.10 -23.89 8.54
CA LYS A 356 22.84 -22.66 8.86
C LYS A 356 23.92 -22.33 7.82
N THR A 357 24.53 -23.33 7.20
CA THR A 357 25.54 -23.10 6.15
C THR A 357 24.97 -22.42 4.90
N SER A 358 23.66 -22.52 4.68
CA SER A 358 22.97 -21.92 3.54
C SER A 358 22.43 -20.50 3.79
N ALA A 359 22.56 -19.97 5.00
CA ALA A 359 21.89 -18.73 5.40
C ALA A 359 22.39 -17.51 4.63
N ASP A 360 23.71 -17.39 4.44
CA ASP A 360 24.32 -16.28 3.70
C ASP A 360 23.93 -16.31 2.22
N ASP A 361 23.98 -17.50 1.59
CA ASP A 361 23.55 -17.70 0.21
C ASP A 361 22.05 -17.40 0.03
N THR A 362 21.22 -17.84 0.98
CA THR A 362 19.77 -17.54 0.99
C THR A 362 19.51 -16.03 1.10
N SER A 363 20.29 -15.34 1.95
CA SER A 363 20.22 -13.88 2.11
C SER A 363 20.59 -13.16 0.81
N LEU A 364 21.65 -13.62 0.13
CA LEU A 364 22.07 -13.09 -1.16
C LEU A 364 20.95 -13.20 -2.21
N VAL A 365 20.36 -14.39 -2.37
CA VAL A 365 19.24 -14.60 -3.31
C VAL A 365 18.06 -13.70 -2.94
N THR A 366 17.74 -13.58 -1.66
CA THR A 366 16.63 -12.73 -1.18
C THR A 366 16.85 -11.25 -1.51
N GLU A 367 18.05 -10.71 -1.30
CA GLU A 367 18.35 -9.31 -1.63
C GLU A 367 18.39 -9.07 -3.15
N LEU A 368 18.87 -10.04 -3.95
CA LEU A 368 18.77 -9.96 -5.42
C LEU A 368 17.32 -9.86 -5.88
N MET A 369 16.44 -10.71 -5.33
CA MET A 369 15.02 -10.70 -5.65
C MET A 369 14.34 -9.40 -5.25
N LYS A 370 14.62 -8.91 -4.04
CA LYS A 370 14.10 -7.64 -3.54
C LYS A 370 14.53 -6.47 -4.43
N SER A 371 15.79 -6.46 -4.88
CA SER A 371 16.28 -5.46 -5.83
C SER A 371 15.48 -5.49 -7.14
N ARG A 372 15.27 -6.67 -7.71
CA ARG A 372 14.54 -6.82 -8.99
C ARG A 372 13.02 -6.58 -8.88
N THR A 373 12.42 -6.82 -7.72
CA THR A 373 10.96 -6.68 -7.50
C THR A 373 10.55 -5.31 -6.95
N GLN A 374 11.33 -4.73 -6.03
CA GLN A 374 10.92 -3.59 -5.21
C GLN A 374 11.82 -2.35 -5.35
N LEU A 375 13.12 -2.51 -5.63
CA LEU A 375 14.11 -1.43 -5.53
C LEU A 375 15.04 -1.37 -6.75
N LYS A 376 14.69 -0.55 -7.75
CA LYS A 376 15.59 -0.22 -8.87
C LYS A 376 16.61 0.82 -8.44
N MET A 377 17.63 0.41 -7.69
CA MET A 377 18.79 1.26 -7.39
C MET A 377 19.80 1.16 -8.52
N ARG A 378 20.05 2.28 -9.20
CA ARG A 378 21.07 2.42 -10.24
C ARG A 378 21.92 3.64 -9.92
N LYS A 379 23.23 3.50 -10.05
CA LYS A 379 24.19 4.55 -9.69
C LYS A 379 25.02 4.98 -10.89
N TYR A 380 25.37 4.05 -11.76
CA TYR A 380 26.19 4.27 -12.94
C TYR A 380 25.40 4.15 -14.24
N THR A 381 24.18 3.60 -14.20
CA THR A 381 23.27 3.48 -15.36
C THR A 381 21.93 4.18 -15.13
N ILE A 382 21.97 5.38 -14.51
CA ILE A 382 20.77 6.16 -14.15
C ILE A 382 19.90 6.45 -15.38
N GLY A 383 20.54 6.75 -16.52
CA GLY A 383 19.92 6.95 -17.82
C GLY A 383 19.26 5.71 -18.45
N PHE A 384 19.37 4.55 -17.82
CA PHE A 384 18.77 3.28 -18.24
C PHE A 384 17.88 2.71 -17.13
N PRO A 385 16.73 3.34 -16.80
CA PRO A 385 15.93 3.00 -15.62
C PRO A 385 15.39 1.56 -15.60
N ASN A 386 15.22 0.92 -16.76
CA ASN A 386 14.85 -0.50 -16.88
C ASN A 386 16.02 -1.40 -17.35
N GLY A 387 17.24 -0.90 -17.30
CA GLY A 387 18.48 -1.69 -17.40
C GLY A 387 18.69 -2.25 -18.78
N VAL A 388 18.95 -3.55 -18.86
CA VAL A 388 19.23 -4.21 -20.15
C VAL A 388 18.13 -3.97 -21.18
N SER A 389 16.86 -3.87 -20.75
CA SER A 389 15.77 -3.55 -21.67
C SER A 389 15.87 -2.13 -22.29
N GLU A 390 16.41 -1.15 -21.58
CA GLU A 390 16.65 0.20 -22.13
C GLU A 390 17.91 0.24 -23.00
N LEU A 391 18.95 -0.54 -22.68
CA LEU A 391 20.09 -0.72 -23.58
C LEU A 391 19.70 -1.38 -24.90
N LYS A 392 18.73 -2.30 -24.87
CA LYS A 392 18.13 -2.84 -26.09
C LYS A 392 17.42 -1.75 -26.89
N LYS A 393 16.67 -0.87 -26.21
CA LYS A 393 15.97 0.25 -26.85
C LYS A 393 16.95 1.28 -27.44
N LEU A 394 18.12 1.47 -26.84
CA LEU A 394 19.17 2.34 -27.40
C LEU A 394 19.52 1.97 -28.84
N VAL A 395 19.50 0.67 -29.20
CA VAL A 395 19.73 0.20 -30.58
C VAL A 395 18.68 0.74 -31.56
N ASP A 396 17.44 0.85 -31.11
CA ASP A 396 16.35 1.41 -31.91
C ASP A 396 16.46 2.95 -31.95
N ASP A 397 16.79 3.57 -30.81
CA ASP A 397 16.88 5.03 -30.66
C ASP A 397 18.00 5.63 -31.54
N VAL A 398 19.17 4.97 -31.65
CA VAL A 398 20.26 5.43 -32.53
C VAL A 398 19.94 5.32 -34.03
N ARG A 399 18.90 4.57 -34.38
CA ARG A 399 18.40 4.39 -35.75
C ARG A 399 17.07 5.11 -35.99
N ASP A 400 16.60 5.95 -35.04
CA ASP A 400 15.33 6.63 -35.19
C ASP A 400 15.37 7.52 -36.45
N PRO A 401 14.43 7.36 -37.41
CA PRO A 401 14.40 8.16 -38.64
C PRO A 401 14.37 9.67 -38.40
N TRP A 402 13.86 10.12 -37.26
CA TRP A 402 13.90 11.52 -36.87
C TRP A 402 15.33 12.01 -36.61
N ILE A 403 16.20 11.21 -35.99
CA ILE A 403 17.63 11.54 -35.83
C ILE A 403 18.29 11.71 -37.19
N GLY A 404 17.95 10.85 -38.15
CA GLY A 404 18.46 10.96 -39.52
C GLY A 404 18.03 12.26 -40.20
N LYS A 405 16.76 12.65 -40.03
CA LYS A 405 16.24 13.93 -40.52
C LYS A 405 16.94 15.13 -39.89
N ILE A 406 17.18 15.10 -38.58
CA ILE A 406 17.88 16.19 -37.90
C ILE A 406 19.33 16.26 -38.33
N LEU A 407 20.04 15.13 -38.39
CA LEU A 407 21.45 15.08 -38.79
C LEU A 407 21.69 15.20 -40.30
N ASN A 408 20.62 15.39 -41.08
CA ASN A 408 20.63 15.36 -42.54
C ASN A 408 21.36 14.12 -43.11
N LEU A 409 21.23 12.99 -42.41
CA LEU A 409 21.74 11.69 -42.82
C LEU A 409 20.67 10.99 -43.64
N GLU A 410 21.05 10.40 -44.77
CA GLU A 410 20.16 9.48 -45.47
C GLU A 410 19.81 8.30 -44.55
N THR A 411 18.64 7.68 -44.72
CA THR A 411 18.26 6.48 -43.96
C THR A 411 19.32 5.36 -44.10
N SER A 412 20.02 5.33 -45.23
CA SER A 412 21.17 4.46 -45.51
C SER A 412 22.39 4.74 -44.62
N GLN A 413 22.52 5.93 -44.03
CA GLN A 413 23.65 6.42 -43.22
C GLN A 413 23.35 6.43 -41.70
N LEU A 414 22.13 6.10 -41.27
CA LEU A 414 21.75 5.99 -39.85
C LEU A 414 22.52 4.91 -39.09
N HIS A 415 23.18 3.98 -39.80
CA HIS A 415 24.05 2.97 -39.19
C HIS A 415 25.28 3.58 -38.50
N VAL A 416 25.73 4.77 -38.88
CA VAL A 416 26.99 5.36 -38.37
C VAL A 416 26.95 5.61 -36.85
N LEU A 417 25.82 6.05 -36.29
CA LEU A 417 25.64 6.19 -34.83
C LEU A 417 25.58 4.82 -34.13
N SER A 418 24.94 3.85 -34.78
CA SER A 418 24.92 2.46 -34.32
C SER A 418 26.34 1.87 -34.28
N ASP A 419 27.15 2.13 -35.31
CA ASP A 419 28.51 1.62 -35.47
C ASP A 419 29.48 2.26 -34.47
N GLY A 420 29.30 3.54 -34.15
CA GLY A 420 30.11 4.21 -33.12
C GLY A 420 29.77 3.77 -31.70
N LEU A 421 28.52 3.37 -31.43
CA LEU A 421 28.07 2.77 -30.16
C LEU A 421 28.14 1.23 -30.13
N GLN A 422 28.69 0.61 -31.18
CA GLN A 422 28.74 -0.85 -31.32
C GLN A 422 29.39 -1.57 -30.13
N PRO A 423 30.50 -1.06 -29.51
CA PRO A 423 31.05 -1.69 -28.32
C PRO A 423 30.07 -1.84 -27.16
N LEU A 424 29.19 -0.86 -26.94
CA LEU A 424 28.14 -0.94 -25.91
C LEU A 424 26.98 -1.84 -26.35
N ILE A 425 26.61 -1.84 -27.62
CA ILE A 425 25.56 -2.70 -28.18
C ILE A 425 25.94 -4.19 -28.06
N ASP A 426 27.19 -4.55 -28.34
CA ASP A 426 27.69 -5.93 -28.21
C ASP A 426 27.63 -6.44 -26.75
N ILE A 427 27.76 -5.54 -25.77
CA ILE A 427 27.58 -5.87 -24.35
C ILE A 427 26.12 -6.17 -24.06
N ASN A 428 25.21 -5.38 -24.61
CA ASN A 428 23.78 -5.58 -24.41
C ASN A 428 23.35 -6.99 -24.82
N ASP A 429 23.90 -7.54 -25.90
CA ASP A 429 23.60 -8.91 -26.33
C ASP A 429 24.08 -9.98 -25.34
N LYS A 430 25.24 -9.76 -24.71
CA LYS A 430 25.75 -10.64 -23.65
C LYS A 430 24.89 -10.54 -22.39
N LEU A 431 24.52 -9.32 -21.98
CA LEU A 431 23.72 -9.09 -20.78
C LEU A 431 22.25 -9.48 -20.94
N SER A 432 21.68 -9.35 -22.13
CA SER A 432 20.28 -9.74 -22.43
C SER A 432 20.06 -11.22 -22.16
N LYS A 433 20.99 -12.08 -22.57
CA LYS A 433 20.92 -13.52 -22.27
C LYS A 433 20.95 -13.82 -20.78
N LEU A 434 21.67 -13.02 -19.98
CA LEU A 434 21.73 -13.17 -18.52
C LEU A 434 20.47 -12.63 -17.84
N ASP A 435 19.95 -11.49 -18.29
CA ASP A 435 18.75 -10.89 -17.74
C ASP A 435 17.51 -11.77 -17.99
N GLU A 436 17.41 -12.40 -19.16
CA GLU A 436 16.39 -13.41 -19.46
C GLU A 436 16.41 -14.57 -18.45
N LYS A 437 17.59 -15.08 -18.11
CA LYS A 437 17.75 -16.15 -17.10
C LYS A 437 17.40 -15.68 -15.67
N LEU A 438 17.47 -14.37 -15.40
CA LEU A 438 17.07 -13.76 -14.13
C LEU A 438 15.60 -13.35 -14.06
N LYS A 439 14.81 -13.48 -15.13
CA LYS A 439 13.37 -13.17 -15.10
C LYS A 439 12.60 -13.93 -14.02
N PRO A 440 12.84 -15.24 -13.77
CA PRO A 440 12.18 -15.94 -12.67
C PRO A 440 12.42 -15.28 -11.30
N VAL A 441 13.61 -14.70 -11.08
CA VAL A 441 14.04 -14.03 -9.85
C VAL A 441 13.27 -12.70 -9.62
N ALA A 442 12.55 -12.19 -10.61
CA ALA A 442 11.66 -11.02 -10.50
C ALA A 442 10.20 -11.38 -10.15
N SER A 443 9.97 -12.53 -9.50
CA SER A 443 8.64 -13.00 -9.09
C SER A 443 8.33 -12.67 -7.63
N ASN A 444 7.26 -11.91 -7.39
CA ASN A 444 6.76 -11.64 -6.03
C ASN A 444 6.42 -12.94 -5.27
N LYS A 445 5.88 -13.95 -5.97
CA LYS A 445 5.57 -15.25 -5.36
C LYS A 445 6.84 -15.94 -4.84
N LEU A 446 7.88 -16.02 -5.68
CA LEU A 446 9.14 -16.63 -5.28
C LEU A 446 9.81 -15.85 -4.14
N TYR A 447 9.67 -14.52 -4.13
CA TYR A 447 10.23 -13.66 -3.09
C TYR A 447 9.57 -13.94 -1.74
N GLU A 448 8.23 -14.01 -1.70
CA GLU A 448 7.48 -14.41 -0.50
C GLU A 448 7.85 -15.82 -0.06
N SER A 449 8.04 -16.77 -0.99
CA SER A 449 8.49 -18.12 -0.68
C SER A 449 9.86 -18.14 0.02
N LEU A 450 10.82 -17.31 -0.43
CA LEU A 450 12.13 -17.17 0.20
C LEU A 450 12.09 -16.44 1.55
N LEU A 451 11.23 -15.44 1.71
CA LEU A 451 11.02 -14.79 3.00
C LEU A 451 10.50 -15.78 4.05
N ASN A 452 9.48 -16.56 3.68
CA ASN A 452 8.94 -17.62 4.55
C ASN A 452 10.00 -18.66 4.90
N TYR A 453 10.80 -19.08 3.92
CA TYR A 453 11.91 -20.00 4.13
C TYR A 453 12.93 -19.46 5.13
N ARG A 454 13.36 -18.20 4.95
CA ARG A 454 14.31 -17.52 5.85
C ARG A 454 13.76 -17.36 7.26
N ASP A 455 12.49 -17.00 7.39
CA ASP A 455 11.85 -16.83 8.69
C ASP A 455 11.82 -18.15 9.47
N ILE A 456 11.65 -19.27 8.76
CA ILE A 456 11.71 -20.61 9.35
C ILE A 456 13.13 -21.01 9.74
N LEU A 457 14.14 -20.70 8.92
CA LEU A 457 15.54 -20.88 9.30
C LEU A 457 15.87 -20.14 10.61
N LYS A 458 15.33 -18.93 10.78
CA LYS A 458 15.50 -18.14 11.99
C LYS A 458 14.76 -18.72 13.19
N ASP A 459 13.54 -19.21 13.00
CA ASP A 459 12.77 -19.87 14.05
C ASP A 459 13.42 -21.21 14.48
N LEU A 460 14.08 -21.91 13.55
CA LEU A 460 14.91 -23.08 13.84
C LEU A 460 16.18 -22.70 14.62
N GLU A 461 16.84 -21.59 14.29
CA GLU A 461 17.99 -21.09 15.07
C GLU A 461 17.59 -20.73 16.51
N GLY A 462 16.37 -20.22 16.70
CA GLY A 462 15.81 -19.91 18.01
C GLY A 462 15.28 -21.12 18.79
N MET A 463 15.26 -22.31 18.20
CA MET A 463 14.71 -23.51 18.84
C MET A 463 15.65 -24.03 19.93
N PRO A 464 15.21 -24.13 21.20
CA PRO A 464 16.07 -24.64 22.28
C PRO A 464 16.39 -26.12 22.08
N ALA A 465 17.67 -26.50 22.14
CA ALA A 465 18.09 -27.90 22.00
C ALA A 465 17.45 -28.81 23.08
N ASP A 466 17.27 -28.28 24.29
CA ASP A 466 16.67 -28.99 25.42
C ASP A 466 15.15 -29.20 25.31
N SER A 467 14.51 -28.75 24.21
CA SER A 467 13.09 -29.00 23.95
C SER A 467 12.76 -30.50 23.87
N ILE A 468 13.73 -31.31 23.42
CA ILE A 468 13.60 -32.77 23.28
C ILE A 468 13.41 -33.45 24.64
N ASN A 469 14.15 -33.01 25.66
CA ASN A 469 14.03 -33.53 27.02
C ASN A 469 12.84 -32.90 27.76
N SER A 470 12.52 -31.65 27.41
CA SER A 470 11.42 -30.91 28.03
C SER A 470 10.04 -31.44 27.65
N ILE A 471 9.92 -32.26 26.58
CA ILE A 471 8.63 -32.80 26.11
C ILE A 471 7.90 -33.65 27.15
N ASP A 472 8.61 -34.20 28.14
CA ASP A 472 8.00 -34.98 29.21
C ASP A 472 7.09 -34.13 30.12
N VAL A 473 7.19 -32.79 30.04
CA VAL A 473 6.29 -31.85 30.74
C VAL A 473 4.81 -32.07 30.38
N LEU A 474 4.51 -32.64 29.21
CA LEU A 474 3.15 -32.95 28.78
C LEU A 474 2.45 -33.92 29.74
N ASN A 475 3.20 -34.79 30.42
CA ASN A 475 2.68 -35.72 31.43
C ASN A 475 2.29 -35.00 32.74
N GLU A 476 2.79 -33.79 32.97
CA GLU A 476 2.52 -32.99 34.18
C GLU A 476 1.25 -32.11 34.03
N TYR A 477 0.76 -31.91 32.79
CA TYR A 477 -0.39 -31.04 32.51
C TYR A 477 -1.69 -31.53 33.10
N ASP A 478 -1.96 -32.84 33.11
CA ASP A 478 -3.16 -33.39 33.73
C ASP A 478 -3.21 -33.12 35.24
N GLY A 479 -2.08 -33.29 35.92
CA GLY A 479 -1.96 -32.99 37.35
C GLY A 479 -2.22 -31.53 37.67
N CYS A 480 -1.71 -30.60 36.86
CA CYS A 480 -2.04 -29.19 37.01
C CYS A 480 -3.50 -28.89 36.67
N LYS A 481 -4.02 -29.46 35.58
CA LYS A 481 -5.42 -29.28 35.17
C LYS A 481 -6.39 -29.69 36.27
N THR A 482 -6.06 -30.71 37.05
CA THR A 482 -6.95 -31.32 38.06
C THR A 482 -6.58 -30.92 39.50
N THR A 483 -5.67 -29.96 39.68
CA THR A 483 -5.25 -29.46 41.01
C THR A 483 -6.41 -28.88 41.84
N ASP A 484 -7.46 -28.39 41.18
CA ASP A 484 -8.72 -28.01 41.82
C ASP A 484 -9.89 -28.47 40.94
N ILE A 485 -11.13 -28.36 41.39
CA ILE A 485 -12.30 -28.67 40.56
C ILE A 485 -12.51 -27.60 39.48
N GLU A 486 -13.05 -28.01 38.33
CA GLU A 486 -13.45 -27.05 37.29
C GLU A 486 -14.64 -26.21 37.77
N SER A 487 -14.64 -24.93 37.38
CA SER A 487 -15.74 -24.02 37.70
C SER A 487 -17.00 -24.36 36.89
N VAL A 488 -18.16 -24.27 37.53
CA VAL A 488 -19.43 -24.58 36.87
C VAL A 488 -19.86 -23.38 36.03
N LYS A 489 -20.20 -23.59 34.75
CA LYS A 489 -20.56 -22.49 33.83
C LYS A 489 -21.62 -21.50 34.36
N THR A 490 -22.54 -21.97 35.20
CA THR A 490 -23.59 -21.15 35.82
C THR A 490 -23.06 -20.10 36.81
N THR A 491 -21.86 -20.26 37.37
CA THR A 491 -21.29 -19.30 38.34
C THR A 491 -20.60 -18.11 37.66
N TYR A 492 -19.96 -18.30 36.50
CA TYR A 492 -19.24 -17.24 35.80
C TYR A 492 -19.93 -16.71 34.54
N SER A 493 -20.93 -17.42 33.99
CA SER A 493 -21.72 -16.90 32.86
C SER A 493 -22.47 -15.58 33.14
N PRO A 494 -22.92 -15.27 34.38
CA PRO A 494 -23.43 -13.93 34.68
C PRO A 494 -22.39 -12.81 34.43
N ILE A 495 -21.12 -13.06 34.74
CA ILE A 495 -20.02 -12.14 34.46
C ILE A 495 -19.79 -12.01 32.95
N GLN A 496 -19.82 -13.11 32.19
CA GLN A 496 -19.69 -13.05 30.72
C GLN A 496 -20.83 -12.23 30.08
N ASN A 497 -22.06 -12.38 30.57
CA ASN A 497 -23.21 -11.60 30.13
C ASN A 497 -23.05 -10.12 30.49
N PHE A 498 -22.57 -9.81 31.69
CA PHE A 498 -22.22 -8.45 32.09
C PHE A 498 -21.14 -7.84 31.18
N LEU A 499 -20.06 -8.56 30.89
CA LEU A 499 -18.98 -8.10 30.01
C LEU A 499 -19.47 -7.84 28.58
N THR A 500 -20.45 -8.63 28.12
CA THR A 500 -21.14 -8.40 26.84
C THR A 500 -22.01 -7.15 26.87
N ALA A 501 -22.70 -6.89 27.98
CA ALA A 501 -23.47 -5.66 28.18
C ALA A 501 -22.56 -4.42 28.19
N VAL A 502 -21.37 -4.51 28.82
CA VAL A 502 -20.34 -3.47 28.79
C VAL A 502 -19.91 -3.15 27.36
N ASP A 503 -19.59 -4.17 26.55
CA ASP A 503 -19.18 -3.98 25.15
C ASP A 503 -20.30 -3.38 24.31
N THR A 504 -21.54 -3.83 24.53
CA THR A 504 -22.72 -3.34 23.82
C THR A 504 -22.95 -1.86 24.10
N LEU A 505 -22.96 -1.46 25.38
CA LEU A 505 -23.12 -0.06 25.78
C LEU A 505 -22.03 0.82 25.15
N LYS A 506 -20.76 0.41 25.28
CA LYS A 506 -19.62 1.14 24.71
C LYS A 506 -19.73 1.29 23.20
N THR A 507 -20.02 0.20 22.49
CA THR A 507 -20.10 0.18 21.02
C THR A 507 -21.21 1.10 20.50
N LYS A 508 -22.39 1.07 21.14
CA LYS A 508 -23.52 1.91 20.76
C LYS A 508 -23.23 3.41 20.99
N LEU A 509 -22.62 3.76 22.12
CA LEU A 509 -22.20 5.15 22.38
C LEU A 509 -21.13 5.63 21.39
N ILE A 510 -20.13 4.79 21.09
CA ILE A 510 -19.11 5.10 20.07
C ILE A 510 -19.75 5.28 18.68
N SER A 511 -20.78 4.51 18.36
CA SER A 511 -21.48 4.61 17.07
C SER A 511 -22.16 5.98 16.90
N ILE A 512 -22.70 6.57 17.97
CA ILE A 512 -23.24 7.93 17.95
C ILE A 512 -22.12 8.93 17.63
N ILE A 513 -21.01 8.87 18.37
CA ILE A 513 -19.85 9.77 18.18
C ILE A 513 -19.34 9.69 16.73
N GLN A 514 -19.06 8.48 16.24
CA GLN A 514 -18.53 8.27 14.90
C GLN A 514 -19.49 8.73 13.80
N SER A 515 -20.80 8.57 14.01
CA SER A 515 -21.80 9.01 13.04
C SER A 515 -21.89 10.53 13.00
N MET A 516 -21.88 11.20 14.16
CA MET A 516 -21.93 12.66 14.24
C MET A 516 -20.63 13.32 13.71
N ASP A 517 -19.47 12.66 13.87
CA ASP A 517 -18.20 13.12 13.30
C ASP A 517 -18.21 13.07 11.76
N ARG A 518 -18.84 12.05 11.17
CA ARG A 518 -18.97 11.89 9.71
C ARG A 518 -19.96 12.86 9.07
N ILE A 519 -20.90 13.39 9.84
CA ILE A 519 -21.92 14.31 9.32
C ILE A 519 -21.40 15.74 9.39
N ASP A 520 -21.16 16.30 8.20
CA ASP A 520 -21.02 17.74 8.02
C ASP A 520 -22.41 18.38 7.95
N VAL A 521 -22.86 18.90 9.09
CA VAL A 521 -24.20 19.47 9.26
C VAL A 521 -24.38 20.75 8.43
N ASP A 522 -23.32 21.53 8.22
CA ASP A 522 -23.39 22.75 7.41
C ASP A 522 -23.47 22.41 5.93
N LYS A 523 -22.70 21.41 5.46
CA LYS A 523 -22.84 20.89 4.10
C LYS A 523 -24.23 20.29 3.86
N LEU A 524 -24.75 19.51 4.80
CA LEU A 524 -26.12 18.99 4.71
C LEU A 524 -27.14 20.14 4.61
N SER A 525 -26.99 21.18 5.43
CA SER A 525 -27.86 22.36 5.37
C SER A 525 -27.84 23.03 4.00
N GLN A 526 -26.67 23.11 3.35
CA GLN A 526 -26.53 23.65 1.99
C GLN A 526 -27.25 22.75 0.97
N GLU A 527 -27.05 21.43 1.04
CA GLU A 527 -27.68 20.48 0.12
C GLU A 527 -29.22 20.48 0.24
N LEU A 528 -29.75 20.61 1.47
CA LEU A 528 -31.19 20.76 1.71
C LEU A 528 -31.71 22.09 1.15
N THR A 529 -30.95 23.17 1.31
CA THR A 529 -31.30 24.48 0.75
C THR A 529 -31.36 24.43 -0.78
N GLU A 530 -30.34 23.87 -1.43
CA GLU A 530 -30.30 23.69 -2.88
C GLU A 530 -31.48 22.85 -3.39
N PHE A 531 -31.83 21.78 -2.68
CA PHE A 531 -32.99 20.97 -3.00
C PHE A 531 -34.30 21.77 -2.87
N THR A 532 -34.47 22.59 -1.83
CA THR A 532 -35.67 23.42 -1.70
C THR A 532 -35.79 24.48 -2.80
N TYR A 533 -34.67 24.99 -3.33
CA TYR A 533 -34.71 25.86 -4.51
C TYR A 533 -35.24 25.14 -5.76
N LYS A 534 -34.94 23.85 -5.92
CA LYS A 534 -35.54 23.02 -6.99
C LYS A 534 -37.04 22.80 -6.78
N LEU A 535 -37.51 22.88 -5.53
CA LEU A 535 -38.95 22.90 -5.19
C LEU A 535 -39.58 24.29 -5.38
N GLY A 536 -38.87 25.25 -5.98
CA GLY A 536 -39.38 26.60 -6.26
C GLY A 536 -39.42 27.53 -5.04
N VAL A 537 -38.74 27.18 -3.94
CA VAL A 537 -38.55 28.10 -2.81
C VAL A 537 -37.66 29.25 -3.26
N SER A 538 -38.07 30.49 -2.95
CA SER A 538 -37.38 31.71 -3.35
C SER A 538 -36.00 31.83 -2.70
N LYS A 539 -34.99 32.17 -3.51
CA LYS A 539 -33.62 32.42 -3.03
C LYS A 539 -33.48 33.72 -2.21
N SER A 540 -34.33 34.71 -2.48
CA SER A 540 -34.21 36.05 -1.89
C SER A 540 -34.94 36.19 -0.56
N ASP A 541 -36.08 35.51 -0.39
CA ASP A 541 -36.93 35.65 0.80
C ASP A 541 -37.42 34.31 1.40
N GLY A 542 -36.97 33.17 0.87
CA GLY A 542 -37.25 31.84 1.42
C GLY A 542 -38.72 31.41 1.36
N LYS A 543 -39.57 32.15 0.62
CA LYS A 543 -40.99 31.84 0.53
C LYS A 543 -41.25 30.63 -0.36
N PRO A 544 -42.31 29.84 -0.07
CA PRO A 544 -42.79 28.78 -0.95
C PRO A 544 -43.10 29.29 -2.37
N PRO A 545 -43.15 28.40 -3.38
CA PRO A 545 -43.45 28.79 -4.75
C PRO A 545 -44.83 29.42 -4.88
N ALA A 546 -44.97 30.33 -5.85
CA ALA A 546 -46.27 30.85 -6.27
C ALA A 546 -47.07 29.78 -7.04
N ASP A 547 -48.41 29.87 -6.98
CA ASP A 547 -49.33 28.90 -7.59
C ASP A 547 -49.05 28.62 -9.08
N ASP A 548 -48.67 29.65 -9.83
CA ASP A 548 -48.39 29.57 -11.27
C ASP A 548 -47.10 28.80 -11.58
N LYS A 549 -46.22 28.60 -10.59
CA LYS A 549 -44.95 27.87 -10.73
C LYS A 549 -45.05 26.37 -10.41
N VAL A 550 -46.12 25.92 -9.77
CA VAL A 550 -46.32 24.50 -9.40
C VAL A 550 -46.24 23.54 -10.62
N PRO A 551 -46.82 23.83 -11.80
CA PRO A 551 -46.69 22.95 -12.96
C PRO A 551 -45.24 22.76 -13.43
N GLU A 552 -44.45 23.83 -13.41
CA GLU A 552 -43.04 23.84 -13.83
C GLU A 552 -42.19 22.97 -12.88
N ILE A 553 -42.41 23.14 -11.56
CA ILE A 553 -41.72 22.37 -10.52
C ILE A 553 -42.02 20.86 -10.65
N ILE A 554 -43.28 20.49 -10.84
CA ILE A 554 -43.67 19.08 -10.99
C ILE A 554 -43.09 18.47 -12.26
N ALA A 555 -43.10 19.22 -13.37
CA ALA A 555 -42.48 18.77 -14.61
C ALA A 555 -40.97 18.53 -14.44
N GLU A 556 -40.29 19.35 -13.65
CA GLU A 556 -38.85 19.19 -13.39
C GLU A 556 -38.55 18.02 -12.44
N LEU A 557 -39.35 17.84 -11.38
CA LEU A 557 -39.23 16.69 -10.47
C LEU A 557 -39.55 15.35 -11.14
N LYS A 558 -40.30 15.34 -12.26
CA LYS A 558 -40.51 14.13 -13.08
C LYS A 558 -39.29 13.76 -13.93
N LYS A 559 -38.48 14.73 -14.32
CA LYS A 559 -37.29 14.51 -15.17
C LYS A 559 -36.07 14.06 -14.37
N THR A 560 -36.07 14.34 -13.08
CA THR A 560 -34.94 14.10 -12.17
C THR A 560 -35.32 13.06 -11.12
N ASP A 561 -34.31 12.44 -10.52
CA ASP A 561 -34.44 11.53 -9.38
C ASP A 561 -34.19 12.25 -8.05
N ASP A 562 -34.19 13.59 -8.04
CA ASP A 562 -33.83 14.42 -6.89
C ASP A 562 -34.73 14.13 -5.67
N LEU A 563 -36.04 13.98 -5.88
CA LEU A 563 -37.00 13.68 -4.81
C LEU A 563 -36.75 12.30 -4.19
N GLN A 564 -36.47 11.29 -5.02
CA GLN A 564 -36.15 9.93 -4.57
C GLN A 564 -34.82 9.87 -3.83
N LYS A 565 -33.80 10.56 -4.36
CA LYS A 565 -32.49 10.69 -3.72
C LYS A 565 -32.61 11.32 -2.34
N MET A 566 -33.40 12.39 -2.21
CA MET A 566 -33.59 13.05 -0.92
C MET A 566 -34.39 12.19 0.05
N GLN A 567 -35.45 11.52 -0.42
CA GLN A 567 -36.20 10.56 0.39
C GLN A 567 -35.29 9.45 0.93
N LYS A 568 -34.49 8.83 0.06
CA LYS A 568 -33.53 7.79 0.45
C LYS A 568 -32.53 8.31 1.48
N ARG A 569 -32.03 9.53 1.32
CA ARG A 569 -31.10 10.14 2.27
C ARG A 569 -31.69 10.28 3.67
N PHE A 570 -32.96 10.66 3.79
CA PHE A 570 -33.64 10.71 5.09
C PHE A 570 -33.93 9.31 5.64
N GLN A 571 -34.24 8.32 4.80
CA GLN A 571 -34.33 6.92 5.22
C GLN A 571 -33.00 6.41 5.80
N ASP A 572 -31.87 6.75 5.16
CA ASP A 572 -30.54 6.40 5.67
C ASP A 572 -30.30 7.03 7.07
N PHE A 573 -30.75 8.26 7.30
CA PHE A 573 -30.72 8.89 8.64
C PHE A 573 -31.62 8.14 9.64
N THR A 574 -32.86 7.82 9.27
CA THR A 574 -33.77 7.05 10.13
C THR A 574 -33.16 5.71 10.55
N THR A 575 -32.64 4.93 9.59
CA THR A 575 -31.97 3.64 9.86
C THR A 575 -30.74 3.81 10.76
N MET A 576 -29.96 4.86 10.54
CA MET A 576 -28.81 5.19 11.39
C MET A 576 -29.25 5.44 12.84
N PHE A 577 -30.28 6.27 13.07
CA PHE A 577 -30.78 6.59 14.41
C PHE A 577 -31.45 5.40 15.11
N GLU A 578 -32.20 4.58 14.37
CA GLU A 578 -32.75 3.32 14.88
C GLU A 578 -31.64 2.39 15.37
N GLY A 579 -30.54 2.30 14.63
CA GLY A 579 -29.37 1.50 14.98
C GLY A 579 -28.69 1.92 16.29
N PHE A 580 -28.88 3.17 16.76
CA PHE A 580 -28.31 3.63 18.03
C PHE A 580 -29.06 3.11 19.25
N GLU A 581 -30.36 2.83 19.13
CA GLU A 581 -31.22 2.35 20.22
C GLU A 581 -31.20 3.28 21.46
N GLY A 582 -31.33 4.60 21.24
CA GLY A 582 -31.22 5.65 22.26
C GLY A 582 -32.02 5.40 23.55
N ASP A 583 -33.26 4.94 23.43
CA ASP A 583 -34.12 4.64 24.59
C ASP A 583 -33.57 3.49 25.43
N LYS A 584 -32.96 2.48 24.78
CA LYS A 584 -32.35 1.34 25.47
C LYS A 584 -31.02 1.74 26.10
N LEU A 585 -30.28 2.68 25.51
CA LEU A 585 -29.04 3.20 26.08
C LEU A 585 -29.26 3.85 27.45
N SER A 586 -30.28 4.72 27.56
CA SER A 586 -30.61 5.44 28.79
C SER A 586 -31.32 4.59 29.85
N THR A 587 -31.75 3.38 29.49
CA THR A 587 -32.53 2.50 30.36
C THR A 587 -31.95 1.08 30.44
N THR A 588 -32.25 0.22 29.48
CA THR A 588 -31.93 -1.21 29.48
C THR A 588 -30.43 -1.46 29.60
N TYR A 589 -29.61 -0.90 28.71
CA TYR A 589 -28.17 -1.17 28.68
C TYR A 589 -27.46 -0.58 29.91
N GLN A 590 -27.79 0.65 30.30
CA GLN A 590 -27.25 1.25 31.52
C GLN A 590 -27.57 0.41 32.76
N LYS A 591 -28.82 -0.05 32.90
CA LYS A 591 -29.26 -0.91 34.02
C LYS A 591 -28.55 -2.26 34.01
N SER A 592 -28.47 -2.93 32.86
CA SER A 592 -27.78 -4.22 32.74
C SER A 592 -26.30 -4.12 33.13
N VAL A 593 -25.62 -3.05 32.72
CA VAL A 593 -24.23 -2.81 33.12
C VAL A 593 -24.14 -2.53 34.62
N THR A 594 -24.98 -1.64 35.15
CA THR A 594 -24.97 -1.27 36.58
C THR A 594 -25.24 -2.46 37.50
N ALA A 595 -26.15 -3.37 37.11
CA ALA A 595 -26.44 -4.59 37.85
C ALA A 595 -25.22 -5.54 37.95
N GLY A 596 -24.26 -5.44 37.03
CA GLY A 596 -23.04 -6.24 37.06
C GLY A 596 -22.07 -5.88 38.18
N GLU A 597 -22.20 -4.71 38.81
CA GLU A 597 -21.33 -4.26 39.90
C GLU A 597 -21.34 -5.23 41.09
N SER A 598 -22.52 -5.75 41.45
CA SER A 598 -22.63 -6.74 42.53
C SER A 598 -22.09 -8.10 42.14
N LEU A 599 -22.18 -8.49 40.86
CA LEU A 599 -21.72 -9.80 40.37
C LEU A 599 -20.21 -9.97 40.57
N ILE A 600 -19.43 -8.91 40.35
CA ILE A 600 -17.95 -8.94 40.48
C ILE A 600 -17.51 -9.30 41.91
N SER A 601 -18.35 -8.98 42.90
CA SER A 601 -18.07 -9.23 44.32
C SER A 601 -18.74 -10.50 44.86
N GLU A 602 -19.38 -11.30 44.01
CA GLU A 602 -20.04 -12.53 44.45
C GLU A 602 -19.04 -13.57 44.95
N THR A 603 -19.26 -14.07 46.17
CA THR A 603 -18.38 -15.04 46.83
C THR A 603 -18.14 -16.30 46.00
N ASN A 604 -19.18 -16.81 45.31
CA ASN A 604 -19.05 -18.01 44.48
C ASN A 604 -18.13 -17.77 43.27
N PHE A 605 -18.24 -16.60 42.63
CA PHE A 605 -17.39 -16.23 41.50
C PHE A 605 -15.95 -15.99 41.93
N LEU A 606 -15.73 -15.27 43.05
CA LEU A 606 -14.40 -15.09 43.62
C LEU A 606 -13.76 -16.44 44.02
N GLY A 607 -14.54 -17.34 44.60
CA GLY A 607 -14.08 -18.70 44.89
C GLY A 607 -13.68 -19.48 43.64
N ASP A 608 -14.37 -19.30 42.52
CA ASP A 608 -13.97 -19.90 41.24
C ASP A 608 -12.68 -19.29 40.67
N ILE A 609 -12.48 -17.97 40.83
CA ILE A 609 -11.22 -17.31 40.47
C ILE A 609 -10.07 -17.91 41.27
N GLU A 610 -10.22 -18.14 42.56
CA GLU A 610 -9.19 -18.76 43.40
C GLU A 610 -8.80 -20.16 42.92
N LYS A 611 -9.78 -20.97 42.51
CA LYS A 611 -9.52 -22.30 41.91
C LYS A 611 -8.69 -22.18 40.64
N GLU A 612 -9.06 -21.25 39.76
CA GLU A 612 -8.35 -21.01 38.51
C GLU A 612 -6.91 -20.51 38.77
N ILE A 613 -6.72 -19.61 39.74
CA ILE A 613 -5.39 -19.14 40.16
C ILE A 613 -4.51 -20.32 40.60
N LYS A 614 -5.01 -21.26 41.40
CA LYS A 614 -4.21 -22.43 41.84
C LYS A 614 -3.73 -23.29 40.66
N VAL A 615 -4.61 -23.50 39.67
CA VAL A 615 -4.28 -24.23 38.45
C VAL A 615 -3.19 -23.50 37.66
N GLN A 616 -3.32 -22.18 37.50
CA GLN A 616 -2.30 -21.37 36.84
C GLN A 616 -0.96 -21.33 37.61
N SER A 617 -1.00 -21.27 38.94
CA SER A 617 0.21 -21.37 39.78
C SER A 617 0.91 -22.73 39.65
N CYS A 618 0.17 -23.81 39.39
CA CYS A 618 0.76 -25.11 39.06
C CYS A 618 1.49 -25.06 37.71
N LEU A 619 0.82 -24.59 36.65
CA LEU A 619 1.38 -24.53 35.29
C LEU A 619 2.58 -23.60 35.20
N LYS A 620 2.58 -22.52 35.98
CA LYS A 620 3.72 -21.60 36.06
C LYS A 620 5.02 -22.30 36.48
N LYS A 621 4.95 -23.35 37.33
CA LYS A 621 6.12 -24.16 37.71
C LYS A 621 6.68 -24.95 36.52
N LEU A 622 5.85 -25.23 35.52
CA LEU A 622 6.20 -25.95 34.29
C LEU A 622 6.68 -25.03 33.16
N SER A 623 6.56 -23.70 33.34
CA SER A 623 6.70 -22.69 32.27
C SER A 623 8.03 -22.77 31.51
N ASP A 624 9.16 -23.06 32.16
CA ASP A 624 10.46 -23.18 31.46
C ASP A 624 10.46 -24.33 30.45
N LYS A 625 10.07 -25.54 30.89
CA LYS A 625 9.97 -26.72 30.03
C LYS A 625 8.90 -26.51 28.95
N SER A 626 7.72 -26.00 29.34
CA SER A 626 6.61 -25.72 28.43
C SER A 626 7.02 -24.74 27.34
N THR A 627 7.69 -23.63 27.67
CA THR A 627 8.13 -22.62 26.70
C THR A 627 9.09 -23.19 25.67
N LYS A 628 10.01 -24.07 26.08
CA LYS A 628 10.93 -24.77 25.16
C LYS A 628 10.14 -25.64 24.17
N VAL A 629 9.23 -26.47 24.69
CA VAL A 629 8.37 -27.35 23.88
C VAL A 629 7.48 -26.54 22.93
N PHE A 630 6.85 -25.46 23.40
CA PHE A 630 5.99 -24.60 22.59
C PHE A 630 6.77 -23.93 21.47
N THR A 631 7.99 -23.46 21.75
CA THR A 631 8.87 -22.88 20.72
C THR A 631 9.18 -23.90 19.63
N ALA A 632 9.58 -25.11 20.02
CA ALA A 632 9.84 -26.20 19.08
C ALA A 632 8.61 -26.58 18.24
N VAL A 633 7.45 -26.72 18.89
CA VAL A 633 6.18 -27.06 18.22
C VAL A 633 5.73 -25.97 17.27
N ARG A 634 5.81 -24.68 17.65
CA ARG A 634 5.49 -23.56 16.75
C ARG A 634 6.37 -23.57 15.50
N THR A 635 7.67 -23.81 15.66
CA THR A 635 8.61 -23.90 14.52
C THR A 635 8.24 -25.05 13.60
N LEU A 636 8.04 -26.26 14.12
CA LEU A 636 7.63 -27.43 13.33
C LEU A 636 6.25 -27.22 12.68
N HIS A 637 5.33 -26.53 13.35
CA HIS A 637 3.99 -26.26 12.83
C HIS A 637 4.07 -25.37 11.61
N LYS A 638 4.82 -24.26 11.70
CA LYS A 638 5.09 -23.38 10.58
C LYS A 638 5.77 -24.13 9.42
N MET A 639 6.73 -25.00 9.71
CA MET A 639 7.37 -25.85 8.70
C MET A 639 6.38 -26.75 7.97
N LYS A 640 5.39 -27.31 8.68
CA LYS A 640 4.35 -28.13 8.08
C LYS A 640 3.40 -27.33 7.19
N GLU A 641 3.04 -26.13 7.63
CA GLU A 641 2.11 -25.23 6.92
C GLU A 641 2.69 -24.62 5.64
N ILE A 642 4.00 -24.70 5.44
CA ILE A 642 4.59 -24.31 4.15
C ILE A 642 3.95 -25.13 3.02
N ASN A 643 3.49 -24.44 1.98
CA ASN A 643 3.06 -25.07 0.74
C ASN A 643 4.20 -25.94 0.16
N SER A 644 3.88 -27.14 -0.35
CA SER A 644 4.88 -27.98 -1.03
C SER A 644 5.56 -27.24 -2.19
N GLY A 645 4.86 -26.27 -2.80
CA GLY A 645 5.41 -25.38 -3.83
C GLY A 645 6.54 -24.46 -3.35
N THR A 646 6.57 -24.05 -2.08
CA THR A 646 7.57 -23.11 -1.56
C THR A 646 8.99 -23.69 -1.59
N VAL A 647 9.15 -24.97 -1.25
CA VAL A 647 10.46 -25.65 -1.31
C VAL A 647 10.98 -25.69 -2.75
N SER A 648 10.11 -26.08 -3.70
CA SER A 648 10.44 -26.09 -5.12
C SER A 648 10.75 -24.69 -5.67
N ASP A 649 10.01 -23.68 -5.19
CA ASP A 649 10.20 -22.27 -5.54
C ASP A 649 11.59 -21.78 -5.07
N VAL A 650 12.01 -22.11 -3.86
CA VAL A 650 13.35 -21.79 -3.30
C VAL A 650 14.46 -22.48 -4.10
N GLU A 651 14.30 -23.77 -4.41
CA GLU A 651 15.26 -24.50 -5.25
C GLU A 651 15.38 -23.86 -6.65
N SER A 652 14.25 -23.46 -7.24
CA SER A 652 14.20 -22.84 -8.56
C SER A 652 14.91 -21.48 -8.56
N ALA A 653 14.69 -20.67 -7.52
CA ALA A 653 15.38 -19.39 -7.36
C ALA A 653 16.91 -19.58 -7.24
N ALA A 654 17.36 -20.52 -6.42
CA ALA A 654 18.79 -20.84 -6.28
C ALA A 654 19.39 -21.33 -7.62
N ARG A 655 18.69 -22.18 -8.37
CA ARG A 655 19.14 -22.63 -9.69
C ARG A 655 19.24 -21.50 -10.70
N ALA A 656 18.28 -20.58 -10.74
CA ALA A 656 18.31 -19.44 -11.64
C ALA A 656 19.51 -18.52 -11.36
N VAL A 657 19.80 -18.23 -10.09
CA VAL A 657 20.99 -17.44 -9.71
C VAL A 657 22.28 -18.18 -10.03
N SER A 658 22.33 -19.50 -9.80
CA SER A 658 23.51 -20.32 -10.15
C SER A 658 23.76 -20.42 -11.65
N GLU A 659 22.70 -20.47 -12.46
CA GLU A 659 22.87 -20.47 -13.90
C GLU A 659 23.51 -19.17 -14.37
N VAL A 660 23.10 -18.05 -13.81
CA VAL A 660 23.66 -16.73 -14.11
C VAL A 660 25.09 -16.60 -13.58
N SER A 661 25.38 -17.08 -12.36
CA SER A 661 26.73 -17.01 -11.77
C SER A 661 27.80 -17.66 -12.65
N LYS A 662 27.48 -18.83 -13.24
CA LYS A 662 28.39 -19.54 -14.16
C LYS A 662 28.78 -18.70 -15.38
N HIS A 663 27.84 -17.94 -15.94
CA HIS A 663 28.06 -17.15 -17.13
C HIS A 663 28.63 -15.75 -16.82
N LEU A 664 28.43 -15.23 -15.61
CA LEU A 664 28.99 -13.95 -15.16
C LEU A 664 30.52 -13.96 -15.06
N THR A 665 31.17 -15.12 -14.98
CA THR A 665 32.65 -15.22 -15.03
C THR A 665 33.25 -14.61 -16.31
N THR A 666 32.47 -14.56 -17.39
CA THR A 666 32.87 -13.99 -18.69
C THR A 666 32.77 -12.46 -18.73
N VAL A 667 32.16 -11.82 -17.74
CA VAL A 667 31.96 -10.36 -17.70
C VAL A 667 33.29 -9.60 -17.65
N ASN A 668 34.32 -10.17 -17.03
CA ASN A 668 35.66 -9.56 -16.98
C ASN A 668 36.31 -9.40 -18.35
N SER A 669 35.87 -10.15 -19.38
CA SER A 669 36.37 -9.97 -20.75
C SER A 669 35.77 -8.75 -21.45
N ILE A 670 34.66 -8.20 -20.93
CA ILE A 670 33.89 -7.14 -21.58
C ILE A 670 34.75 -5.90 -21.90
N PRO A 671 35.52 -5.32 -20.97
CA PRO A 671 36.34 -4.15 -21.29
C PRO A 671 37.38 -4.44 -22.39
N GLY A 672 37.92 -5.67 -22.42
CA GLY A 672 38.85 -6.11 -23.46
C GLY A 672 38.17 -6.32 -24.81
N ASP A 673 36.95 -6.84 -24.82
CA ASP A 673 36.16 -7.04 -26.04
C ASP A 673 35.68 -5.70 -26.62
N MET A 674 35.26 -4.75 -25.77
CA MET A 674 34.92 -3.39 -26.20
C MET A 674 36.09 -2.73 -26.92
N LYS A 675 37.30 -2.82 -26.35
CA LYS A 675 38.52 -2.23 -26.94
C LYS A 675 38.89 -2.82 -28.30
N LYS A 676 38.50 -4.07 -28.59
CA LYS A 676 38.74 -4.70 -29.91
C LYS A 676 37.77 -4.20 -30.98
N ASN A 677 36.59 -3.74 -30.57
CA ASN A 677 35.53 -3.29 -31.46
C ASN A 677 35.48 -1.76 -31.58
N VAL A 678 36.50 -1.06 -31.05
CA VAL A 678 36.69 0.37 -31.25
C VAL A 678 37.06 0.60 -32.72
N ASN A 679 36.27 1.41 -33.42
CA ASN A 679 36.56 1.91 -34.76
C ASN A 679 36.74 3.44 -34.71
N ASN A 680 37.12 4.06 -35.83
CA ASN A 680 37.31 5.51 -35.88
C ASN A 680 36.06 6.29 -35.46
N LEU A 681 34.85 5.77 -35.72
CA LEU A 681 33.58 6.40 -35.32
C LEU A 681 33.35 6.29 -33.80
N THR A 682 33.76 5.19 -33.19
CA THR A 682 33.77 5.00 -31.73
C THR A 682 34.68 6.05 -31.07
N GLU A 683 35.90 6.22 -31.57
CA GLU A 683 36.84 7.20 -31.05
C GLU A 683 36.30 8.64 -31.18
N GLU A 684 35.70 8.98 -32.33
CA GLU A 684 35.09 10.29 -32.56
C GLU A 684 33.89 10.58 -31.63
N ILE A 685 33.05 9.57 -31.35
CA ILE A 685 31.90 9.69 -30.44
C ILE A 685 32.36 9.79 -28.97
N ASP A 686 33.38 9.04 -28.56
CA ASP A 686 33.88 9.04 -27.19
C ASP A 686 34.66 10.31 -26.81
N GLU A 687 35.11 11.09 -27.81
CA GLU A 687 35.67 12.42 -27.60
C GLU A 687 34.61 13.51 -27.34
N MET A 688 33.32 13.16 -27.23
CA MET A 688 32.26 14.12 -26.91
C MET A 688 32.48 14.74 -25.51
N PRO A 689 32.77 16.05 -25.42
CA PRO A 689 33.12 16.68 -24.16
C PRO A 689 31.89 16.80 -23.24
N ASN A 690 32.10 16.58 -21.95
CA ASN A 690 31.09 16.69 -20.89
C ASN A 690 29.87 15.74 -21.03
N SER A 691 30.00 14.63 -21.76
CA SER A 691 28.92 13.62 -21.93
C SER A 691 28.33 13.16 -20.59
N ALA A 692 29.16 12.97 -19.56
CA ALA A 692 28.73 12.64 -18.19
C ALA A 692 27.94 13.78 -17.50
N THR A 693 28.34 15.04 -17.70
CA THR A 693 27.64 16.21 -17.14
C THR A 693 26.32 16.48 -17.85
N HIS A 694 26.26 16.24 -19.17
CA HIS A 694 25.04 16.36 -19.96
C HIS A 694 24.02 15.25 -19.62
N SER A 695 24.49 14.01 -19.39
CA SER A 695 23.68 12.90 -18.89
C SER A 695 23.00 13.23 -17.56
N GLU A 696 23.74 13.78 -16.58
CA GLU A 696 23.20 14.19 -15.27
C GLU A 696 22.17 15.34 -15.38
N ALA A 697 22.38 16.29 -16.30
CA ALA A 697 21.47 17.43 -16.49
C ALA A 697 20.14 17.04 -17.15
N ILE A 698 20.16 16.10 -18.09
CA ILE A 698 18.96 15.67 -18.83
C ILE A 698 18.02 14.82 -17.96
N ASP A 699 18.56 13.97 -17.08
CA ASP A 699 17.77 13.14 -16.16
C ASP A 699 17.06 13.97 -15.05
N GLY A 700 17.54 15.18 -14.75
CA GLY A 700 16.94 16.10 -13.77
C GLY A 700 15.66 16.83 -14.22
N ASN A 701 15.35 16.85 -15.52
CA ASN A 701 14.42 17.82 -16.12
C ASN A 701 12.97 17.35 -16.31
N ARG A 702 12.58 16.15 -15.83
CA ARG A 702 11.34 15.49 -16.29
C ARG A 702 10.04 15.72 -15.49
N SER A 703 9.88 16.69 -14.56
CA SER A 703 8.57 16.72 -13.81
C SER A 703 8.01 17.97 -13.08
N THR A 704 8.49 19.21 -13.24
CA THR A 704 8.17 20.24 -12.21
C THR A 704 7.38 21.49 -12.60
N GLN A 705 6.87 21.61 -13.82
CA GLN A 705 6.24 22.86 -14.28
C GLN A 705 4.84 23.20 -13.70
N ALA A 706 4.14 22.28 -13.00
CA ALA A 706 2.73 22.49 -12.62
C ALA A 706 2.45 22.83 -11.13
N VAL A 707 3.46 22.90 -10.25
CA VAL A 707 3.23 22.88 -8.78
C VAL A 707 3.28 24.28 -8.13
N GLY A 708 3.94 25.25 -8.75
CA GLY A 708 4.20 26.58 -8.17
C GLY A 708 2.97 27.35 -7.71
N ALA A 709 2.00 27.55 -8.61
CA ALA A 709 0.82 28.35 -8.32
C ALA A 709 -0.04 27.77 -7.19
N VAL A 710 -0.09 26.44 -7.06
CA VAL A 710 -0.84 25.76 -6.00
C VAL A 710 -0.15 25.97 -4.65
N VAL A 711 1.18 25.85 -4.58
CA VAL A 711 1.93 26.06 -3.35
C VAL A 711 1.82 27.51 -2.86
N ASP A 712 1.88 28.49 -3.77
CA ASP A 712 1.75 29.91 -3.42
C ASP A 712 0.35 30.22 -2.85
N VAL A 713 -0.71 29.63 -3.41
CA VAL A 713 -2.09 29.78 -2.91
C VAL A 713 -2.26 29.10 -1.54
N GLU A 714 -1.71 27.91 -1.35
CA GLU A 714 -1.81 27.20 -0.06
C GLU A 714 -0.95 27.83 1.05
N LEU A 715 0.22 28.40 0.71
CA LEU A 715 1.05 29.17 1.65
C LEU A 715 0.32 30.40 2.20
N GLN A 716 -0.56 31.02 1.40
CA GLN A 716 -1.38 32.15 1.87
C GLN A 716 -2.45 31.73 2.90
N LYS A 717 -2.82 30.45 2.94
CA LYS A 717 -3.84 29.91 3.86
C LYS A 717 -3.26 29.50 5.23
N ILE A 718 -1.93 29.49 5.37
CA ILE A 718 -1.26 29.16 6.63
C ILE A 718 -1.34 30.37 7.57
N VAL A 719 -2.02 30.18 8.70
CA VAL A 719 -2.24 31.23 9.73
C VAL A 719 -1.00 31.45 10.60
N ASP A 720 -0.22 30.40 10.84
CA ASP A 720 1.01 30.46 11.63
C ASP A 720 2.15 31.08 10.80
N SER A 721 2.60 32.27 11.23
CA SER A 721 3.64 33.04 10.51
C SER A 721 5.01 32.36 10.51
N ASP A 722 5.36 31.62 11.57
CA ASP A 722 6.67 30.97 11.69
C ASP A 722 6.73 29.71 10.82
N GLU A 723 5.65 28.93 10.80
CA GLU A 723 5.53 27.76 9.92
C GLU A 723 5.42 28.18 8.45
N LYS A 724 4.71 29.27 8.14
CA LYS A 724 4.67 29.85 6.80
C LYS A 724 6.06 30.24 6.31
N GLN A 725 6.83 31.00 7.10
CA GLN A 725 8.20 31.38 6.74
C GLN A 725 9.13 30.17 6.59
N ARG A 726 8.96 29.15 7.44
CA ARG A 726 9.73 27.90 7.35
C ARG A 726 9.46 27.16 6.04
N ILE A 727 8.19 27.05 5.63
CA ILE A 727 7.81 26.38 4.37
C ILE A 727 8.26 27.21 3.17
N GLU A 728 8.10 28.54 3.19
CA GLU A 728 8.60 29.45 2.15
C GLU A 728 10.12 29.32 1.95
N LYS A 729 10.88 29.26 3.05
CA LYS A 729 12.34 29.07 3.01
C LYS A 729 12.74 27.71 2.41
N LEU A 730 11.97 26.66 2.69
CA LEU A 730 12.20 25.33 2.12
C LEU A 730 11.78 25.25 0.65
N TRP A 731 10.73 26.00 0.27
CA TRP A 731 10.24 26.07 -1.10
C TRP A 731 11.18 26.86 -2.01
N GLY A 732 11.79 27.93 -1.48
CA GLY A 732 12.75 28.75 -2.22
C GLY A 732 12.10 29.52 -3.38
N ASN A 733 12.93 30.05 -4.28
CA ASN A 733 12.44 30.83 -5.43
C ASN A 733 12.06 29.92 -6.60
N HIS A 734 10.89 29.28 -6.49
CA HIS A 734 10.41 28.38 -7.52
C HIS A 734 10.18 29.07 -8.87
N LYS A 735 9.78 30.34 -8.88
CA LYS A 735 9.64 31.11 -10.12
C LYS A 735 10.98 31.22 -10.84
N LYS A 736 12.06 31.55 -10.12
CA LYS A 736 13.41 31.54 -10.70
C LYS A 736 13.81 30.15 -11.19
N ASP A 737 13.50 29.08 -10.44
CA ASP A 737 13.81 27.71 -10.88
C ASP A 737 13.08 27.35 -12.18
N ILE A 738 11.83 27.79 -12.34
CA ILE A 738 11.04 27.62 -13.57
C ILE A 738 11.53 28.54 -14.68
N ASP A 739 11.84 29.80 -14.40
CA ASP A 739 12.39 30.75 -15.39
C ASP A 739 13.74 30.25 -15.91
N ASP A 740 14.60 29.68 -15.06
CA ASP A 740 15.88 29.10 -15.45
C ASP A 740 15.67 27.79 -16.24
N LEU A 741 14.63 27.00 -15.92
CA LEU A 741 14.22 25.84 -16.70
C LEU A 741 13.64 26.23 -18.07
N GLU A 742 12.81 27.27 -18.14
CA GLU A 742 12.24 27.80 -19.38
C GLU A 742 13.32 28.42 -20.26
N LYS A 743 14.33 29.09 -19.69
CA LYS A 743 15.52 29.54 -20.42
C LYS A 743 16.34 28.37 -20.96
N LEU A 744 16.46 27.28 -20.18
CA LEU A 744 17.11 26.06 -20.65
C LEU A 744 16.31 25.45 -21.83
N ILE A 745 14.99 25.32 -21.70
CA ILE A 745 14.11 24.82 -22.76
C ILE A 745 14.17 25.71 -23.99
N ALA A 746 14.08 27.04 -23.85
CA ALA A 746 14.22 27.97 -24.96
C ALA A 746 15.63 27.92 -25.58
N GLY A 747 16.66 27.66 -24.77
CA GLY A 747 18.02 27.39 -25.23
C GLY A 747 18.12 26.12 -26.06
N ILE A 748 17.44 25.05 -25.64
CA ILE A 748 17.34 23.77 -26.35
C ILE A 748 16.52 23.93 -27.64
N GLU A 749 15.37 24.62 -27.60
CA GLU A 749 14.54 24.90 -28.78
C GLU A 749 15.29 25.81 -29.78
N SER A 750 16.03 26.80 -29.30
CA SER A 750 16.87 27.64 -30.16
C SER A 750 18.05 26.85 -30.73
N PHE A 751 18.61 25.91 -29.97
CA PHE A 751 19.63 24.99 -30.44
C PHE A 751 19.08 24.06 -31.54
N ASP A 752 17.91 23.45 -31.31
CA ASP A 752 17.19 22.61 -32.28
C ASP A 752 16.93 23.36 -33.60
N GLN A 753 16.46 24.62 -33.52
CA GLN A 753 16.23 25.47 -34.69
C GLN A 753 17.52 25.92 -35.41
N LYS A 754 18.65 25.96 -34.70
CA LYS A 754 19.97 26.36 -35.24
C LYS A 754 20.82 25.18 -35.66
N LEU A 755 20.36 23.96 -35.41
CA LEU A 755 21.07 22.73 -35.77
C LEU A 755 20.98 22.52 -37.29
N ASP A 756 21.83 23.23 -38.04
CA ASP A 756 21.96 23.09 -39.49
C ASP A 756 23.14 22.18 -39.84
N VAL A 757 22.92 20.89 -39.64
CA VAL A 757 23.88 19.80 -39.91
C VAL A 757 23.95 19.46 -41.40
N SER A 758 23.13 20.11 -42.23
CA SER A 758 23.16 19.97 -43.70
C SER A 758 24.48 20.41 -44.34
N LYS A 759 25.35 21.09 -43.56
CA LYS A 759 26.68 21.57 -43.96
C LYS A 759 27.83 20.75 -43.39
N ALA A 760 27.55 19.74 -42.56
CA ALA A 760 28.58 18.88 -41.97
C ALA A 760 28.85 17.69 -42.93
N GLY A 761 30.06 17.64 -43.50
CA GLY A 761 30.52 16.54 -44.35
C GLY A 761 31.23 15.41 -43.57
N THR A 762 31.55 15.64 -42.29
CA THR A 762 32.24 14.68 -41.41
C THR A 762 31.62 14.61 -40.02
N MET A 763 31.82 13.48 -39.30
CA MET A 763 31.32 13.30 -37.93
C MET A 763 31.94 14.31 -36.95
N GLY A 764 33.18 14.76 -37.19
CA GLY A 764 33.80 15.87 -36.45
C GLY A 764 33.02 17.19 -36.56
N GLU A 765 32.36 17.45 -37.70
CA GLU A 765 31.53 18.64 -37.91
C GLU A 765 30.11 18.46 -37.34
N ILE A 766 29.59 17.23 -37.32
CA ILE A 766 28.38 16.86 -36.56
C ILE A 766 28.63 17.07 -35.06
N ARG A 767 29.80 16.68 -34.54
CA ARG A 767 30.25 16.95 -33.15
C ARG A 767 30.28 18.45 -32.83
N TRP A 768 30.78 19.29 -33.74
CA TRP A 768 30.75 20.75 -33.59
C TRP A 768 29.33 21.31 -33.54
N SER A 769 28.40 20.70 -34.27
CA SER A 769 26.98 21.07 -34.23
C SER A 769 26.37 20.83 -32.85
N PHE A 770 26.93 19.92 -32.04
CA PHE A 770 26.55 19.71 -30.64
C PHE A 770 27.34 20.56 -29.62
N GLU A 771 28.37 21.34 -30.01
CA GLU A 771 29.05 22.25 -29.07
C GLU A 771 28.13 23.31 -28.47
N GLY A 772 27.06 23.68 -29.18
CA GLY A 772 26.03 24.61 -28.68
C GLY A 772 25.38 24.17 -27.37
N THR A 773 25.41 22.86 -27.07
CA THR A 773 24.90 22.31 -25.80
C THR A 773 25.73 22.72 -24.58
N ARG A 774 26.98 23.15 -24.75
CA ARG A 774 27.84 23.66 -23.66
C ARG A 774 27.32 24.95 -23.02
N TYR A 775 26.44 25.66 -23.72
CA TYR A 775 25.85 26.92 -23.25
C TYR A 775 24.51 26.70 -22.53
N PHE A 776 24.06 25.46 -22.37
CA PHE A 776 22.92 25.12 -21.54
C PHE A 776 23.24 25.46 -20.08
N GLY A 777 22.48 26.38 -19.50
CA GLY A 777 22.65 26.77 -18.11
C GLY A 777 22.29 25.62 -17.16
N ASP A 778 23.12 25.40 -16.13
CA ASP A 778 22.81 24.50 -15.03
C ASP A 778 21.55 24.95 -14.27
N VAL A 779 20.50 24.13 -14.25
CA VAL A 779 19.31 24.38 -13.43
C VAL A 779 19.53 23.78 -12.04
N LYS A 780 19.90 24.62 -11.07
CA LYS A 780 20.18 24.20 -9.69
C LYS A 780 18.92 24.24 -8.82
N MET A 781 18.02 23.28 -9.00
CA MET A 781 16.81 23.17 -8.18
C MET A 781 17.00 22.26 -6.96
N ASN A 782 16.75 22.78 -5.75
CA ASN A 782 16.86 22.01 -4.50
C ASN A 782 15.62 21.12 -4.27
N LEU A 783 15.56 19.98 -4.94
CA LEU A 783 14.44 19.02 -4.86
C LEU A 783 14.20 18.50 -3.44
N LYS A 784 15.25 18.41 -2.61
CA LYS A 784 15.16 17.88 -1.25
C LYS A 784 14.35 18.81 -0.35
N ASP A 785 14.64 20.11 -0.39
CA ASP A 785 13.95 21.06 0.47
C ASP A 785 12.57 21.39 -0.08
N LYS A 786 12.37 21.40 -1.41
CA LYS A 786 11.03 21.47 -2.01
C LYS A 786 10.13 20.28 -1.66
N SER A 787 10.65 19.06 -1.67
CA SER A 787 9.91 17.86 -1.20
C SER A 787 9.50 17.97 0.27
N LYS A 788 10.38 18.52 1.13
CA LYS A 788 10.03 18.79 2.54
C LYS A 788 8.98 19.88 2.67
N ALA A 789 9.06 20.93 1.85
CA ALA A 789 8.07 22.00 1.83
C ALA A 789 6.69 21.44 1.48
N LEU A 790 6.59 20.62 0.41
CA LEU A 790 5.34 19.94 0.05
C LEU A 790 4.83 19.05 1.17
N ARG A 791 5.71 18.28 1.83
CA ARG A 791 5.30 17.43 2.96
C ARG A 791 4.76 18.24 4.14
N ALA A 792 5.36 19.39 4.43
CA ALA A 792 4.90 20.29 5.49
C ALA A 792 3.58 20.99 5.12
N LEU A 793 3.39 21.33 3.84
CA LEU A 793 2.12 21.82 3.29
C LEU A 793 1.03 20.74 3.39
N ILE A 794 1.37 19.48 3.06
CA ILE A 794 0.45 18.33 3.08
C ILE A 794 -0.05 18.00 4.48
N ALA A 795 0.77 18.29 5.49
CA ALA A 795 0.45 18.09 6.90
C ALA A 795 -0.46 19.18 7.49
N GLN A 796 -0.79 20.24 6.73
CA GLN A 796 -1.66 21.31 7.22
C GLN A 796 -3.10 20.80 7.43
N PRO A 797 -3.76 21.17 8.54
CA PRO A 797 -5.04 20.58 8.96
C PRO A 797 -6.25 20.98 8.09
N LYS A 798 -6.14 22.02 7.26
CA LYS A 798 -7.25 22.59 6.46
C LYS A 798 -6.98 22.56 4.94
N MET A 799 -6.41 21.47 4.44
CA MET A 799 -6.09 21.36 3.02
C MET A 799 -7.15 20.58 2.24
N ASP A 800 -7.58 21.12 1.11
CA ASP A 800 -8.56 20.49 0.21
C ASP A 800 -8.08 19.11 -0.27
N SER A 801 -8.98 18.13 -0.37
CA SER A 801 -8.61 16.74 -0.65
C SER A 801 -8.08 16.51 -2.06
N ASN A 802 -8.53 17.28 -3.06
CA ASN A 802 -8.01 17.22 -4.42
C ASN A 802 -6.62 17.86 -4.49
N VAL A 803 -6.47 19.04 -3.86
CA VAL A 803 -5.18 19.73 -3.73
C VAL A 803 -4.16 18.84 -2.99
N LYS A 804 -4.59 18.17 -1.93
CA LYS A 804 -3.76 17.21 -1.17
C LYS A 804 -3.27 16.06 -2.05
N SER A 805 -4.17 15.43 -2.79
CA SER A 805 -3.84 14.32 -3.71
C SER A 805 -2.81 14.76 -4.75
N ASP A 806 -2.96 15.97 -5.29
CA ASP A 806 -2.07 16.49 -6.32
C ASP A 806 -0.70 16.92 -5.77
N LEU A 807 -0.65 17.48 -4.56
CA LEU A 807 0.61 17.76 -3.86
C LEU A 807 1.32 16.45 -3.45
N GLU A 808 0.60 15.41 -3.04
CA GLU A 808 1.17 14.10 -2.72
C GLU A 808 1.76 13.41 -3.97
N LYS A 809 1.09 13.49 -5.12
CA LYS A 809 1.64 13.01 -6.41
C LYS A 809 2.90 13.80 -6.77
N SER A 810 2.87 15.12 -6.61
CA SER A 810 4.01 16.00 -6.89
C SER A 810 5.18 15.71 -5.96
N GLN A 811 4.93 15.50 -4.67
CA GLN A 811 5.94 15.11 -3.69
C GLN A 811 6.55 13.75 -4.03
N LYS A 812 5.74 12.74 -4.37
CA LYS A 812 6.23 11.42 -4.79
C LYS A 812 7.09 11.52 -6.05
N THR A 813 6.73 12.40 -6.96
CA THR A 813 7.48 12.63 -8.20
C THR A 813 8.81 13.32 -7.92
N LEU A 814 8.82 14.37 -7.08
CA LEU A 814 10.06 15.01 -6.60
C LEU A 814 10.96 14.04 -5.83
N GLU A 815 10.39 13.13 -5.02
CA GLU A 815 11.15 12.12 -4.29
C GLU A 815 11.75 11.06 -5.22
N ARG A 816 11.05 10.66 -6.29
CA ARG A 816 11.60 9.80 -7.35
C ARG A 816 12.76 10.49 -8.08
N CYS A 817 12.60 11.75 -8.48
CA CYS A 817 13.68 12.53 -9.09
C CYS A 817 14.86 12.73 -8.12
N ARG A 818 14.62 12.96 -6.83
CA ARG A 818 15.66 13.11 -5.81
C ARG A 818 16.49 11.84 -5.62
N LEU A 819 15.85 10.68 -5.64
CA LEU A 819 16.53 9.38 -5.50
C LEU A 819 17.41 9.07 -6.72
N SER A 820 17.12 9.68 -7.87
CA SER A 820 17.94 9.63 -9.09
C SER A 820 19.22 10.47 -9.01
N ILE A 821 19.23 11.58 -8.23
CA ILE A 821 20.32 12.58 -8.23
C ILE A 821 21.31 12.39 -7.06
N TYR A 822 20.88 11.84 -5.91
CA TYR A 822 21.68 11.87 -4.67
C TYR A 822 22.53 10.63 -4.36
N SER A 823 22.63 9.64 -5.25
CA SER A 823 23.42 8.40 -5.03
C SER A 823 24.85 8.44 -5.59
N SER A 824 25.32 9.58 -6.11
CA SER A 824 26.69 9.75 -6.63
C SER A 824 27.70 10.20 -5.55
N PRO A 825 28.76 9.40 -5.25
CA PRO A 825 29.92 9.86 -4.46
C PRO A 825 30.72 10.96 -5.16
N VAL A 826 30.47 11.22 -6.45
CA VAL A 826 31.19 12.23 -7.24
C VAL A 826 30.89 13.65 -6.73
N THR A 827 29.71 13.89 -6.16
CA THR A 827 29.36 15.21 -5.59
C THR A 827 30.13 15.52 -4.31
N LYS A 828 30.42 14.51 -3.47
CA LYS A 828 31.28 14.69 -2.27
C LYS A 828 32.76 14.84 -2.64
N LEU A 829 33.23 14.10 -3.65
CA LEU A 829 34.62 14.19 -4.10
C LEU A 829 34.92 15.54 -4.80
N CYS A 830 33.98 16.08 -5.59
CA CYS A 830 34.14 17.40 -6.21
C CYS A 830 34.14 18.54 -5.19
N THR A 831 33.29 18.47 -4.15
CA THR A 831 33.24 19.52 -3.12
C THR A 831 34.47 19.50 -2.19
N GLN A 832 35.05 18.32 -1.91
CA GLN A 832 36.30 18.21 -1.13
C GLN A 832 37.55 18.55 -1.95
N LYS A 833 37.63 18.18 -3.24
CA LYS A 833 38.75 18.60 -4.12
C LYS A 833 38.74 20.11 -4.40
N LEU A 834 37.57 20.75 -4.53
CA LEU A 834 37.46 22.21 -4.68
C LEU A 834 37.87 22.98 -3.42
N ARG A 835 37.69 22.41 -2.22
CA ARG A 835 38.20 23.01 -0.96
C ARG A 835 39.71 22.84 -0.78
N LEU A 836 40.28 21.72 -1.23
CA LEU A 836 41.74 21.52 -1.23
C LEU A 836 42.43 22.45 -2.25
N LEU A 837 41.84 22.63 -3.43
CA LEU A 837 42.31 23.56 -4.45
C LEU A 837 42.15 25.03 -4.02
N SER A 838 41.08 25.38 -3.29
CA SER A 838 40.91 26.73 -2.72
C SER A 838 41.88 27.05 -1.57
N TRP A 839 42.44 26.05 -0.88
CA TRP A 839 43.45 26.25 0.16
C TRP A 839 44.85 26.37 -0.46
N LEU A 840 45.17 25.56 -1.48
CA LEU A 840 46.44 25.63 -2.20
C LEU A 840 46.62 26.93 -3.01
N PHE A 841 45.54 27.54 -3.51
CA PHE A 841 45.58 28.83 -4.20
C PHE A 841 45.54 30.07 -3.27
N LYS A 842 45.50 29.89 -1.94
CA LYS A 842 45.52 31.00 -0.96
C LYS A 842 46.83 31.11 -0.15
N THR A 843 47.79 30.24 -0.38
CA THR A 843 49.13 30.30 0.23
C THR A 843 50.27 30.17 -0.79
N SER A 844 50.03 30.62 -2.02
CA SER A 844 51.07 30.90 -3.01
C SER A 844 50.87 32.30 -3.59
#